data_AF-A0A432HCE5-F1
#
_entry.id   AF-A0A432HCE5-F1
#
_cell.length_a   1.000
_cell.length_b   1.000
_cell.length_c   1.000
_cell.angle_alpha   90.00
_cell.angle_beta   90.00
_cell.angle_gamma   90.00
#
_symmetry.space_group_name_H-M   'P 1'
#
loop_
_entity.id
_entity.type
_entity.pdbx_description
1 polymer ?
#
loop_
_entity_poly.entity_id
_entity_poly.type
_entity_poly.pdbx_seq_one_letter_code
_entity_poly.pdbx_strand_id
1 'polypeptide(L)'
;MRIVLGLLICFLPDISSAHDPHDDIPPPFLAIDKIDREDPFRQLDDVLPTPTEARLASGAPGPGYWQQRADMDIQVTLDASSHRLEGKERVTYHNNSPHTLTYLWMQLDQNRFRSESIGNSSDPTDMDAEESIGWLRRLAFEEEFVGGFNILSIRDRAGENLDHVIVDTMMRIDLPTPLKSGEKLEYLVEWNHSIVNADLLRARGGYEWFEEAGNAIYEIAQWFPRMCAYTDYAGWQNKQFVGSGEFTLEFGDYKVAITVPDTFVVSATGVLTNQDDVLDDIQKERLAAARSSHRPMFIVTPDEALENEKRESTGEKTWIFDAKNVRDFAWAASPKFIWDAMGVSVPGGNITMAMSFYPNEGEPLWSRYSTHAVAHTIEVYSQISVPYPYPVAISVNGPVGGMEYPMICFNGPRPEEDGTYSQRTKYGLIGVVIHEVGHNWFPMIINSDERQWTWMDEGLNTFAQFIAEQLWEEKYPSRRGEARNITGFTTSTDQMPIMTNSEQLLQFGNNAYAKPATALNILRESVLGRELFDFAFREYSRRWAFKRPEPADLFRTLEDASGIDLDWFWRGWFYTTDHADFGVEKVVRYHLDTGNPDVEKPLQKEERDSDPQWISRMNNEGLTLRSDRYPELLDFYNSFDELDVTEKDRRGYERFLSRLEDGDAELLQRQWNFTVVRLRNYGGLIMPVPIEVTYESGKTERFDLPAELWRSNPRAVSRLLVTSEPVVRVEIDPMLEIADADRSNNVFPQEIDQQRFKIRPESDRSNPMQLDRDERLRIEAQIAARRLGSELASRIKNRESGTPVPAAARILQDMAEDALADPYGQMLSVFDSTDENGIARIVSVGPDGEPGTGDDISWIVHADGSIEEPVKKSEP
;
A
#
# COMPACT_ATOMS: atom_id res chain seq x y z
N MET A 1 61.54 3.77 -70.59
CA MET A 1 61.00 4.29 -71.88
C MET A 1 59.83 5.19 -71.51
N ARG A 2 60.03 6.51 -71.35
CA ARG A 2 59.57 7.58 -72.29
C ARG A 2 58.11 7.34 -72.71
N ILE A 3 57.10 8.14 -72.33
CA ILE A 3 56.90 9.59 -72.56
C ILE A 3 55.56 9.99 -71.87
N VAL A 4 55.55 11.00 -70.97
CA VAL A 4 54.99 12.39 -71.14
C VAL A 4 53.45 12.43 -71.06
N LEU A 5 52.73 13.41 -70.50
CA LEU A 5 52.89 14.62 -69.67
C LEU A 5 51.56 15.37 -69.82
N GLY A 6 51.12 16.12 -68.80
CA GLY A 6 50.30 17.33 -68.99
C GLY A 6 48.93 17.28 -68.31
N LEU A 7 48.71 17.82 -67.10
CA LEU A 7 48.51 19.25 -66.76
C LEU A 7 47.39 19.92 -67.59
N LEU A 8 46.45 20.72 -67.07
CA LEU A 8 46.14 21.28 -65.75
C LEU A 8 44.88 22.18 -65.95
N ILE A 9 44.19 22.56 -64.86
CA ILE A 9 43.37 23.79 -64.68
C ILE A 9 41.92 23.76 -65.20
N CYS A 10 40.92 23.70 -64.31
CA CYS A 10 40.39 24.86 -63.58
C CYS A 10 39.28 24.45 -62.59
N PHE A 11 39.49 24.80 -61.33
CA PHE A 11 38.53 24.80 -60.21
C PHE A 11 37.54 25.98 -60.41
N LEU A 12 36.21 25.84 -60.23
CA LEU A 12 35.43 26.09 -59.00
C LEU A 12 33.91 26.15 -59.36
N PRO A 13 32.97 26.13 -58.39
CA PRO A 13 32.14 24.98 -58.00
C PRO A 13 30.67 25.10 -58.48
N ASP A 14 29.91 24.00 -58.42
CA ASP A 14 28.51 24.09 -57.98
C ASP A 14 27.94 22.72 -57.58
N ILE A 15 27.15 22.78 -56.52
CA ILE A 15 26.51 21.71 -55.76
C ILE A 15 25.42 21.03 -56.60
N SER A 16 25.40 19.69 -56.68
CA SER A 16 24.20 18.84 -56.50
C SER A 16 24.45 17.38 -56.92
N SER A 17 24.12 16.47 -56.00
CA SER A 17 23.59 15.10 -56.17
C SER A 17 24.29 14.09 -57.09
N ALA A 18 24.82 13.02 -56.47
CA ALA A 18 24.23 11.66 -56.50
C ALA A 18 25.35 10.61 -56.31
N HIS A 19 25.42 10.00 -55.12
CA HIS A 19 26.12 8.74 -54.92
C HIS A 19 25.14 7.71 -54.35
N ASP A 20 25.16 6.53 -54.96
CA ASP A 20 24.24 5.40 -54.81
C ASP A 20 24.58 4.57 -53.55
N PRO A 21 23.64 4.32 -52.61
CA PRO A 21 23.90 3.63 -51.36
C PRO A 21 23.29 2.21 -51.31
N HIS A 22 23.57 1.35 -52.29
CA HIS A 22 23.02 -0.03 -52.31
C HIS A 22 24.05 -1.12 -52.54
N ASP A 23 25.18 -1.12 -51.81
CA ASP A 23 26.11 -2.24 -51.88
C ASP A 23 26.81 -2.56 -50.54
N ASP A 24 26.04 -2.66 -49.45
CA ASP A 24 26.49 -3.28 -48.20
C ASP A 24 25.34 -3.97 -47.45
N ILE A 25 24.64 -4.92 -48.11
CA ILE A 25 23.76 -5.87 -47.40
C ILE A 25 24.30 -7.28 -47.64
N PRO A 26 24.82 -7.97 -46.60
CA PRO A 26 25.25 -9.35 -46.76
C PRO A 26 24.03 -10.24 -47.07
N PRO A 27 24.21 -11.33 -47.84
CA PRO A 27 23.10 -12.19 -48.23
C PRO A 27 22.39 -12.80 -47.00
N PRO A 28 21.05 -13.01 -47.05
CA PRO A 28 20.18 -13.26 -45.89
C PRO A 28 20.46 -14.56 -45.11
N PHE A 29 21.43 -15.37 -45.53
CA PHE A 29 21.85 -16.60 -44.83
C PHE A 29 23.16 -16.44 -44.04
N LEU A 30 23.81 -15.26 -44.08
CA LEU A 30 25.04 -14.96 -43.34
C LEU A 30 24.87 -13.90 -42.24
N ALA A 31 23.69 -13.27 -42.12
CA ALA A 31 23.32 -12.52 -40.91
C ALA A 31 22.84 -13.51 -39.84
N ILE A 32 23.75 -13.96 -38.99
CA ILE A 32 23.40 -14.61 -37.72
C ILE A 32 23.19 -13.50 -36.68
N ASP A 33 22.15 -12.71 -36.88
CA ASP A 33 21.41 -12.08 -35.78
C ASP A 33 20.03 -12.75 -35.73
N LYS A 34 20.05 -14.07 -35.58
CA LYS A 34 18.86 -14.82 -35.18
C LYS A 34 18.76 -14.74 -33.66
N ILE A 35 18.18 -13.65 -33.17
CA ILE A 35 17.33 -13.46 -31.97
C ILE A 35 17.21 -11.93 -31.82
N ASP A 36 16.33 -11.33 -32.61
CA ASP A 36 15.80 -9.97 -32.35
C ASP A 36 14.27 -10.06 -32.23
N ARG A 37 13.80 -11.21 -31.72
CA ARG A 37 12.40 -11.46 -31.39
C ARG A 37 12.28 -11.37 -29.87
N GLU A 38 11.47 -10.43 -29.40
CA GLU A 38 11.01 -10.33 -28.01
C GLU A 38 10.49 -11.71 -27.55
N ASP A 39 11.12 -12.28 -26.53
CA ASP A 39 10.76 -13.58 -25.95
C ASP A 39 10.45 -13.41 -24.46
N PRO A 40 9.24 -12.92 -24.12
CA PRO A 40 8.88 -12.67 -22.72
C PRO A 40 8.73 -13.96 -21.90
N PHE A 41 8.66 -15.13 -22.57
CA PHE A 41 8.63 -16.45 -21.94
C PHE A 41 10.03 -17.08 -21.81
N ARG A 42 11.10 -16.34 -22.17
CA ARG A 42 12.46 -16.80 -21.95
C ARG A 42 12.65 -17.08 -20.45
N GLN A 43 13.31 -18.18 -20.16
CA GLN A 43 13.58 -18.58 -18.77
C GLN A 43 14.46 -17.55 -18.06
N LEU A 44 14.29 -17.37 -16.74
CA LEU A 44 15.04 -16.40 -15.93
C LEU A 44 16.40 -16.94 -15.42
N ASP A 45 16.83 -18.13 -15.84
CA ASP A 45 18.11 -18.75 -15.41
C ASP A 45 19.35 -17.85 -15.61
N ASP A 46 19.33 -16.94 -16.57
CA ASP A 46 20.43 -16.00 -16.85
C ASP A 46 20.35 -14.69 -16.05
N VAL A 47 19.21 -14.43 -15.40
CA VAL A 47 18.95 -13.29 -14.52
C VAL A 47 19.08 -13.68 -13.05
N LEU A 48 18.59 -14.87 -12.68
CA LEU A 48 18.60 -15.35 -11.30
C LEU A 48 19.98 -15.93 -10.92
N PRO A 49 20.39 -15.79 -9.64
CA PRO A 49 21.59 -16.46 -9.14
C PRO A 49 21.52 -17.97 -9.34
N THR A 50 22.61 -18.60 -9.78
CA THR A 50 22.68 -20.06 -9.94
C THR A 50 22.44 -20.76 -8.59
N PRO A 51 21.61 -21.81 -8.53
CA PRO A 51 21.42 -22.60 -7.31
C PRO A 51 22.73 -23.18 -6.77
N THR A 52 22.81 -23.32 -5.44
CA THR A 52 23.97 -23.84 -4.70
C THR A 52 23.54 -24.84 -3.63
N GLU A 53 24.50 -25.47 -2.95
CA GLU A 53 24.21 -26.31 -1.76
C GLU A 53 23.67 -25.52 -0.57
N ALA A 54 23.82 -24.18 -0.56
CA ALA A 54 23.23 -23.30 0.44
C ALA A 54 21.82 -22.83 0.05
N ARG A 55 21.55 -22.67 -1.25
CA ARG A 55 20.25 -22.21 -1.80
C ARG A 55 19.83 -23.07 -2.99
N LEU A 56 18.89 -23.98 -2.75
CA LEU A 56 18.53 -25.03 -3.72
C LEU A 56 17.71 -24.49 -4.90
N ALA A 57 17.67 -25.26 -5.99
CA ALA A 57 16.88 -24.93 -7.18
C ALA A 57 15.37 -24.88 -6.90
N SER A 58 14.90 -25.54 -5.84
CA SER A 58 13.51 -25.45 -5.38
C SER A 58 13.17 -24.12 -4.68
N GLY A 59 14.17 -23.26 -4.40
CA GLY A 59 14.00 -22.07 -3.58
C GLY A 59 14.03 -22.33 -2.06
N ALA A 60 14.34 -23.56 -1.64
CA ALA A 60 14.53 -23.91 -0.24
C ALA A 60 15.99 -23.66 0.22
N PRO A 61 16.22 -23.34 1.51
CA PRO A 61 17.57 -23.38 2.07
C PRO A 61 18.12 -24.81 1.99
N GLY A 62 19.36 -24.95 1.52
CA GLY A 62 20.02 -26.25 1.35
C GLY A 62 20.82 -26.69 2.58
N PRO A 63 21.41 -27.90 2.54
CA PRO A 63 22.21 -28.43 3.65
C PRO A 63 23.43 -27.56 4.03
N GLY A 64 23.92 -26.76 3.09
CA GLY A 64 25.01 -25.81 3.29
C GLY A 64 24.57 -24.43 3.79
N TYR A 65 23.28 -24.20 4.03
CA TYR A 65 22.79 -22.91 4.51
C TYR A 65 23.34 -22.58 5.90
N TRP A 66 23.79 -21.34 6.08
CA TRP A 66 24.29 -20.82 7.34
C TRP A 66 23.84 -19.37 7.51
N GLN A 67 23.72 -18.94 8.77
CA GLN A 67 23.47 -17.56 9.15
C GLN A 67 24.16 -17.28 10.49
N GLN A 68 24.61 -16.05 10.70
CA GLN A 68 25.26 -15.71 11.97
C GLN A 68 24.23 -15.57 13.09
N ARG A 69 24.74 -15.45 14.32
CA ARG A 69 23.94 -15.15 15.50
C ARG A 69 24.62 -14.09 16.34
N ALA A 70 23.85 -13.14 16.87
CA ALA A 70 24.35 -12.06 17.71
C ALA A 70 23.45 -11.89 18.95
N ASP A 71 23.91 -12.38 20.10
CA ASP A 71 23.17 -12.21 21.36
C ASP A 71 23.56 -10.90 22.06
N MET A 72 22.59 -10.23 22.66
CA MET A 72 22.72 -8.91 23.26
C MET A 72 22.28 -8.89 24.73
N ASP A 73 23.11 -8.34 25.61
CA ASP A 73 22.77 -7.99 26.99
C ASP A 73 23.02 -6.48 27.18
N ILE A 74 21.94 -5.70 27.21
CA ILE A 74 21.98 -4.24 27.13
C ILE A 74 21.42 -3.63 28.41
N GLN A 75 22.15 -2.68 28.98
CA GLN A 75 21.69 -1.80 30.04
C GLN A 75 21.63 -0.39 29.50
N VAL A 76 20.47 0.25 29.59
CA VAL A 76 20.26 1.61 29.10
C VAL A 76 19.54 2.46 30.14
N THR A 77 19.95 3.72 30.26
CA THR A 77 19.28 4.72 31.08
C THR A 77 18.79 5.86 30.19
N LEU A 78 17.53 6.25 30.38
CA LEU A 78 16.92 7.44 29.78
C LEU A 78 17.06 8.63 30.72
N ASP A 79 17.86 9.62 30.31
CA ASP A 79 17.82 10.94 30.92
C ASP A 79 16.73 11.77 30.24
N ALA A 80 15.53 11.75 30.82
CA ALA A 80 14.38 12.47 30.30
C ALA A 80 14.51 14.00 30.39
N SER A 81 15.44 14.51 31.22
CA SER A 81 15.66 15.96 31.37
C SER A 81 16.53 16.54 30.26
N SER A 82 17.45 15.74 29.72
CA SER A 82 18.33 16.13 28.61
C SER A 82 18.02 15.41 27.29
N HIS A 83 16.95 14.61 27.24
CA HIS A 83 16.56 13.75 26.12
C HIS A 83 17.73 12.92 25.59
N ARG A 84 18.40 12.16 26.47
CA ARG A 84 19.63 11.44 26.15
C ARG A 84 19.58 9.99 26.60
N LEU A 85 20.18 9.10 25.80
CA LEU A 85 20.41 7.71 26.16
C LEU A 85 21.86 7.46 26.51
N GLU A 86 22.07 6.72 27.61
CA GLU A 86 23.37 6.18 27.99
C GLU A 86 23.28 4.66 28.05
N GLY A 87 24.10 3.99 27.24
CA GLY A 87 24.00 2.57 26.99
C GLY A 87 25.30 1.81 27.20
N LYS A 88 25.16 0.60 27.71
CA LYS A 88 26.23 -0.39 27.81
C LYS A 88 25.70 -1.72 27.32
N GLU A 89 26.30 -2.25 26.26
CA GLU A 89 25.90 -3.52 25.66
C GLU A 89 27.05 -4.53 25.66
N ARG A 90 26.72 -5.77 26.01
CA ARG A 90 27.59 -6.93 25.82
C ARG A 90 27.07 -7.70 24.61
N VAL A 91 27.93 -7.84 23.61
CA VAL A 91 27.64 -8.56 22.38
C VAL A 91 28.32 -9.93 22.43
N THR A 92 27.57 -11.00 22.18
CA THR A 92 28.14 -12.33 21.90
C THR A 92 27.88 -12.68 20.44
N TYR A 93 28.92 -12.58 19.62
CA TYR A 93 28.86 -12.91 18.20
C TYR A 93 29.30 -14.34 17.95
N HIS A 94 28.48 -15.12 17.24
CA HIS A 94 28.77 -16.50 16.86
C HIS A 94 29.06 -16.57 15.36
N ASN A 95 30.25 -17.05 15.00
CA ASN A 95 30.62 -17.24 13.59
C ASN A 95 30.19 -18.63 13.11
N ASN A 96 28.97 -18.73 12.61
CA ASN A 96 28.41 -19.93 11.98
C ASN A 96 28.79 -20.07 10.50
N SER A 97 29.44 -19.06 9.91
CA SER A 97 29.93 -19.15 8.53
C SER A 97 31.06 -20.18 8.41
N PRO A 98 31.32 -20.74 7.22
CA PRO A 98 32.49 -21.57 6.96
C PRO A 98 33.79 -20.74 6.85
N HIS A 99 33.72 -19.42 7.05
CA HIS A 99 34.83 -18.48 6.84
C HIS A 99 35.52 -18.12 8.15
N THR A 100 36.79 -17.72 8.05
CA THR A 100 37.51 -17.07 9.16
C THR A 100 37.36 -15.57 9.02
N LEU A 101 36.88 -14.90 10.08
CA LEU A 101 36.65 -13.45 10.10
C LEU A 101 37.80 -12.73 10.81
N THR A 102 38.31 -11.65 10.23
CA THR A 102 39.38 -10.82 10.82
C THR A 102 38.87 -9.49 11.36
N TYR A 103 37.61 -9.14 11.09
CA TYR A 103 36.93 -7.94 11.56
C TYR A 103 35.42 -8.21 11.61
N LEU A 104 34.71 -7.40 12.39
CA LEU A 104 33.25 -7.36 12.47
C LEU A 104 32.74 -5.98 12.08
N TRP A 105 31.48 -5.89 11.63
CA TRP A 105 30.80 -4.62 11.36
C TRP A 105 29.57 -4.43 12.23
N MET A 106 29.35 -3.20 12.68
CA MET A 106 28.15 -2.75 13.38
C MET A 106 27.55 -1.52 12.68
N GLN A 107 26.23 -1.43 12.69
CA GLN A 107 25.44 -0.28 12.21
C GLN A 107 25.36 0.76 13.32
N LEU A 108 25.57 2.02 12.96
CA LEU A 108 25.50 3.19 13.83
C LEU A 108 24.43 4.14 13.27
N ASP A 109 23.17 3.69 13.20
CA ASP A 109 22.10 4.39 12.49
C ASP A 109 21.86 5.83 12.95
N GLN A 110 22.01 6.12 14.24
CA GLN A 110 21.90 7.48 14.78
C GLN A 110 22.92 8.45 14.16
N ASN A 111 24.03 7.96 13.58
CA ASN A 111 24.99 8.81 12.87
C ASN A 111 24.39 9.50 11.63
N ARG A 112 23.24 9.07 11.12
CA ARG A 112 22.51 9.82 10.07
C ARG A 112 22.21 11.26 10.48
N PHE A 113 22.04 11.51 11.79
CA PHE A 113 21.71 12.82 12.34
C PHE A 113 22.94 13.69 12.62
N ARG A 114 24.15 13.23 12.26
CA ARG A 114 25.33 14.09 12.24
C ARG A 114 25.22 15.07 11.07
N SER A 115 25.60 16.31 11.27
CA SER A 115 25.52 17.33 10.21
C SER A 115 26.41 17.00 9.01
N GLU A 116 27.51 16.26 9.23
CA GLU A 116 28.43 15.80 8.21
C GLU A 116 28.09 14.41 7.60
N SER A 117 26.95 13.81 7.94
CA SER A 117 26.59 12.48 7.45
C SER A 117 26.45 12.47 5.92
N ILE A 118 26.70 11.31 5.30
CA ILE A 118 26.55 11.18 3.85
C ILE A 118 25.12 11.53 3.43
N GLY A 119 24.11 11.02 4.13
CA GLY A 119 22.70 11.33 3.87
C GLY A 119 22.43 12.84 3.84
N ASN A 120 22.78 13.55 4.92
CA ASN A 120 22.54 14.99 5.03
C ASN A 120 23.33 15.82 4.02
N SER A 121 24.54 15.38 3.63
CA SER A 121 25.37 16.08 2.64
C SER A 121 25.02 15.76 1.18
N SER A 122 24.26 14.70 0.94
CA SER A 122 23.91 14.22 -0.40
C SER A 122 22.50 14.61 -0.87
N ASP A 123 21.64 15.04 0.04
CA ASP A 123 20.28 15.46 -0.29
C ASP A 123 20.28 16.81 -1.02
N PRO A 124 19.76 16.89 -2.27
CA PRO A 124 19.65 18.15 -2.97
C PRO A 124 18.63 19.04 -2.27
N THR A 125 19.08 20.18 -1.75
CA THR A 125 18.19 21.20 -1.17
C THR A 125 17.84 22.22 -2.25
N ASP A 126 16.66 22.08 -2.85
CA ASP A 126 16.03 23.15 -3.61
C ASP A 126 15.15 23.97 -2.64
N MET A 127 15.22 25.29 -2.73
CA MET A 127 14.41 26.21 -1.94
C MET A 127 13.24 26.69 -2.79
N ASP A 128 12.02 26.57 -2.26
CA ASP A 128 10.84 27.08 -2.94
C ASP A 128 10.69 28.60 -2.74
N ALA A 129 9.84 29.24 -3.55
CA ALA A 129 9.58 30.68 -3.42
C ALA A 129 8.84 31.05 -2.12
N GLU A 130 8.13 30.09 -1.52
CA GLU A 130 7.38 30.23 -0.27
C GLU A 130 7.62 28.98 0.59
N GLU A 131 8.16 29.18 1.80
CA GLU A 131 8.42 28.11 2.77
C GLU A 131 7.49 28.23 3.99
N SER A 132 7.20 27.10 4.63
CA SER A 132 6.37 27.10 5.84
C SER A 132 7.18 27.52 7.08
N ILE A 133 6.50 28.06 8.11
CA ILE A 133 7.15 28.31 9.41
C ILE A 133 7.68 27.00 10.05
N GLY A 134 7.05 25.86 9.74
CA GLY A 134 7.51 24.54 10.18
C GLY A 134 8.87 24.18 9.59
N TRP A 135 9.11 24.49 8.30
CA TRP A 135 10.41 24.32 7.66
C TRP A 135 11.50 25.13 8.37
N LEU A 136 11.22 26.40 8.72
CA LEU A 136 12.17 27.23 9.44
C LEU A 136 12.45 26.71 10.87
N ARG A 137 11.43 26.21 11.58
CA ARG A 137 11.60 25.58 12.90
C ARG A 137 12.46 24.33 12.82
N ARG A 138 12.26 23.51 11.79
CA ARG A 138 13.07 22.32 11.54
C ARG A 138 14.53 22.70 11.29
N LEU A 139 14.80 23.69 10.43
CA LEU A 139 16.17 24.16 10.19
C LEU A 139 16.84 24.69 11.46
N ALA A 140 16.13 25.49 12.25
CA ALA A 140 16.66 25.99 13.52
C ALA A 140 17.01 24.84 14.49
N PHE A 141 16.17 23.80 14.54
CA PHE A 141 16.45 22.60 15.33
C PHE A 141 17.66 21.82 14.79
N GLU A 142 17.77 21.62 13.47
CA GLU A 142 18.90 20.93 12.84
C GLU A 142 20.24 21.65 13.05
N GLU A 143 20.27 22.99 13.13
CA GLU A 143 21.49 23.75 13.45
C GLU A 143 21.97 23.55 14.89
N GLU A 144 21.06 23.33 15.84
CA GLU A 144 21.37 23.20 17.28
C GLU A 144 21.55 21.73 17.72
N PHE A 145 20.88 20.79 17.06
CA PHE A 145 20.85 19.39 17.44
C PHE A 145 22.18 18.68 17.13
N VAL A 146 22.80 18.09 18.16
CA VAL A 146 24.01 17.26 18.02
C VAL A 146 23.61 15.79 18.03
N GLY A 147 23.39 15.23 16.83
CA GLY A 147 23.05 13.83 16.62
C GLY A 147 24.25 12.90 16.45
N GLY A 148 23.98 11.59 16.46
CA GLY A 148 24.98 10.55 16.26
C GLY A 148 25.43 9.83 17.54
N PHE A 149 25.90 8.59 17.36
CA PHE A 149 26.52 7.84 18.43
C PHE A 149 27.85 8.46 18.83
N ASN A 150 28.04 8.60 20.14
CA ASN A 150 29.32 8.81 20.77
C ASN A 150 29.80 7.48 21.38
N ILE A 151 30.72 6.80 20.68
CA ILE A 151 31.30 5.53 21.14
C ILE A 151 32.38 5.83 22.18
N LEU A 152 32.13 5.43 23.43
CA LEU A 152 33.01 5.69 24.57
C LEU A 152 34.12 4.66 24.68
N SER A 153 33.80 3.38 24.50
CA SER A 153 34.80 2.30 24.46
C SER A 153 34.27 1.03 23.82
N ILE A 154 35.20 0.24 23.27
CA ILE A 154 34.97 -1.14 22.82
C ILE A 154 36.02 -2.02 23.47
N ARG A 155 35.61 -3.00 24.27
CA ARG A 155 36.52 -3.83 25.07
C ARG A 155 36.21 -5.30 24.93
N ASP A 156 37.24 -6.13 24.86
CA ASP A 156 37.07 -7.58 24.91
C ASP A 156 36.73 -8.06 26.34
N ARG A 157 36.57 -9.38 26.50
CA ARG A 157 36.30 -10.00 27.80
C ARG A 157 37.44 -9.82 28.82
N ALA A 158 38.68 -9.61 28.38
CA ALA A 158 39.82 -9.33 29.24
C ALA A 158 39.87 -7.85 29.70
N GLY A 159 39.06 -6.98 29.09
CA GLY A 159 39.00 -5.55 29.35
C GLY A 159 39.94 -4.72 28.47
N GLU A 160 40.61 -5.36 27.51
CA GLU A 160 41.51 -4.73 26.56
C GLU A 160 40.71 -4.02 25.46
N ASN A 161 41.19 -2.87 25.00
CA ASN A 161 40.52 -2.11 23.95
C ASN A 161 40.63 -2.83 22.60
N LEU A 162 39.54 -2.84 21.84
CA LEU A 162 39.52 -3.28 20.45
C LEU A 162 39.65 -2.08 19.51
N ASP A 163 40.57 -2.18 18.56
CA ASP A 163 40.74 -1.18 17.51
C ASP A 163 39.50 -1.13 16.63
N HIS A 164 39.05 0.07 16.29
CA HIS A 164 37.86 0.26 15.45
C HIS A 164 37.99 1.50 14.56
N VAL A 165 37.22 1.50 13.48
CA VAL A 165 37.10 2.61 12.54
C VAL A 165 35.62 2.86 12.26
N ILE A 166 35.18 4.09 12.48
CA ILE A 166 33.84 4.54 12.08
C ILE A 166 33.91 5.10 10.66
N VAL A 167 33.05 4.60 9.80
CA VAL A 167 32.83 5.04 8.42
C VAL A 167 31.38 5.46 8.31
N ASP A 168 31.12 6.75 8.54
CA ASP A 168 29.79 7.36 8.54
C ASP A 168 28.78 6.61 9.44
N THR A 169 27.83 5.87 8.88
CA THR A 169 26.80 5.11 9.64
C THR A 169 27.22 3.67 9.97
N MET A 170 28.48 3.31 9.76
CA MET A 170 29.01 1.97 9.99
C MET A 170 30.28 1.99 10.86
N MET A 171 30.50 0.94 11.65
CA MET A 171 31.69 0.77 12.48
C MET A 171 32.34 -0.58 12.27
N ARG A 172 33.62 -0.59 11.87
CA ARG A 172 34.43 -1.80 11.76
C ARG A 172 35.22 -2.01 13.05
N ILE A 173 35.14 -3.21 13.62
CA ILE A 173 35.95 -3.64 14.77
C ILE A 173 37.00 -4.61 14.26
N ASP A 174 38.28 -4.29 14.43
CA ASP A 174 39.40 -5.12 14.00
C ASP A 174 39.72 -6.18 15.06
N LEU A 175 39.77 -7.45 14.67
CA LEU A 175 39.97 -8.55 15.62
C LEU A 175 41.46 -8.82 15.82
N PRO A 176 41.99 -8.78 17.06
CA PRO A 176 43.40 -9.08 17.32
C PRO A 176 43.74 -10.54 17.03
N THR A 177 42.76 -11.44 17.15
CA THR A 177 42.84 -12.84 16.74
C THR A 177 41.70 -13.16 15.79
N PRO A 178 41.95 -13.70 14.58
CA PRO A 178 40.90 -14.07 13.65
C PRO A 178 39.92 -15.07 14.25
N LEU A 179 38.61 -14.82 14.07
CA LEU A 179 37.52 -15.64 14.56
C LEU A 179 37.22 -16.75 13.55
N LYS A 180 37.51 -18.00 13.91
CA LYS A 180 37.31 -19.16 13.02
C LYS A 180 35.84 -19.58 12.97
N SER A 181 35.51 -20.42 11.99
CA SER A 181 34.21 -21.07 11.91
C SER A 181 33.89 -21.86 13.20
N GLY A 182 32.70 -21.64 13.74
CA GLY A 182 32.21 -22.20 15.00
C GLY A 182 32.72 -21.53 16.27
N GLU A 183 33.64 -20.56 16.19
CA GLU A 183 34.08 -19.77 17.34
C GLU A 183 33.12 -18.62 17.64
N LYS A 184 33.22 -18.11 18.88
CA LYS A 184 32.46 -16.94 19.34
C LYS A 184 33.36 -15.88 19.93
N LEU A 185 32.94 -14.63 19.79
CA LEU A 185 33.59 -13.46 20.40
C LEU A 185 32.61 -12.78 21.34
N GLU A 186 33.09 -12.40 22.53
CA GLU A 186 32.34 -11.57 23.46
C GLU A 186 33.10 -10.26 23.68
N TYR A 187 32.40 -9.14 23.53
CA TYR A 187 32.93 -7.80 23.75
C TYR A 187 31.85 -6.87 24.29
N LEU A 188 32.29 -5.73 24.80
CA LEU A 188 31.49 -4.70 25.44
C LEU A 188 31.60 -3.41 24.62
N VAL A 189 30.46 -2.74 24.39
CA VAL A 189 30.41 -1.39 23.81
C VAL A 189 29.73 -0.47 24.82
N GLU A 190 30.36 0.69 25.08
CA GLU A 190 29.76 1.78 25.87
C GLU A 190 29.54 2.97 24.95
N TRP A 191 28.34 3.54 24.99
CA TRP A 191 27.92 4.58 24.05
C TRP A 191 26.89 5.53 24.69
N ASN A 192 26.76 6.73 24.12
CA ASN A 192 25.63 7.63 24.39
C ASN A 192 25.25 8.41 23.13
N HIS A 193 24.01 8.90 23.09
CA HIS A 193 23.54 9.83 22.06
C HIS A 193 22.29 10.60 22.51
N SER A 194 22.07 11.76 21.90
CA SER A 194 20.84 12.55 22.07
C SER A 194 19.68 11.92 21.29
N ILE A 195 18.47 12.04 21.81
CA ILE A 195 17.23 11.59 21.17
C ILE A 195 16.69 12.75 20.36
N VAL A 196 16.31 12.48 19.11
CA VAL A 196 15.74 13.48 18.20
C VAL A 196 14.28 13.81 18.58
N ASN A 197 13.89 15.08 18.46
CA ASN A 197 12.50 15.48 18.53
C ASN A 197 11.81 15.12 17.19
N ALA A 198 10.91 14.14 17.24
CA ALA A 198 10.29 13.57 16.05
C ALA A 198 9.19 14.48 15.44
N ASP A 199 8.69 15.47 16.18
CA ASP A 199 7.76 16.48 15.66
C ASP A 199 8.47 17.51 14.76
N LEU A 200 9.77 17.73 15.01
CA LEU A 200 10.58 18.71 14.27
C LEU A 200 11.40 18.05 13.16
N LEU A 201 11.93 16.85 13.41
CA LEU A 201 12.76 16.12 12.47
C LEU A 201 12.25 14.69 12.30
N ARG A 202 11.83 14.35 11.08
CA ARG A 202 11.33 13.01 10.75
C ARG A 202 12.41 11.96 11.03
N ALA A 203 12.08 10.99 11.86
CA ALA A 203 12.96 9.91 12.28
C ALA A 203 12.20 8.59 12.43
N ARG A 204 12.94 7.48 12.58
CA ARG A 204 12.41 6.11 12.80
C ARG A 204 12.14 5.80 14.29
N GLY A 205 12.40 6.79 15.15
CA GLY A 205 12.23 6.84 16.58
C GLY A 205 12.57 8.26 17.06
N GLY A 206 12.16 8.64 18.26
CA GLY A 206 12.38 9.97 18.82
C GLY A 206 11.46 10.23 20.02
N TYR A 207 11.26 11.50 20.33
CA TYR A 207 10.29 11.92 21.34
C TYR A 207 9.33 12.98 20.80
N GLU A 208 8.14 12.99 21.39
CA GLU A 208 7.11 14.04 21.29
C GLU A 208 7.05 14.78 22.62
N TRP A 209 7.05 16.11 22.59
CA TRP A 209 7.03 16.95 23.80
C TRP A 209 5.64 17.53 24.05
N PHE A 210 5.12 17.33 25.27
CA PHE A 210 3.83 17.87 25.70
C PHE A 210 4.05 19.06 26.64
N GLU A 211 3.95 20.28 26.09
CA GLU A 211 4.23 21.52 26.83
C GLU A 211 3.35 21.69 28.08
N GLU A 212 2.06 21.39 27.99
CA GLU A 212 1.12 21.53 29.12
C GLU A 212 1.40 20.54 30.26
N ALA A 213 1.86 19.35 29.90
CA ALA A 213 2.15 18.27 30.85
C ALA A 213 3.60 18.29 31.37
N GLY A 214 4.51 19.00 30.69
CA GLY A 214 5.93 19.07 31.02
C GLY A 214 6.64 17.72 30.90
N ASN A 215 6.18 16.84 30.01
CA ASN A 215 6.73 15.50 29.81
C ASN A 215 6.66 15.07 28.33
N ALA A 216 7.09 13.84 28.04
CA ALA A 216 7.22 13.34 26.69
C ALA A 216 6.74 11.89 26.52
N ILE A 217 6.41 11.55 25.28
CA ILE A 217 6.33 10.17 24.81
C ILE A 217 7.62 9.87 24.07
N TYR A 218 8.31 8.79 24.46
CA TYR A 218 9.52 8.31 23.79
C TYR A 218 9.20 7.04 23.00
N GLU A 219 9.58 7.02 21.73
CA GLU A 219 9.56 5.86 20.85
C GLU A 219 11.00 5.59 20.39
N ILE A 220 11.66 4.64 21.02
CA ILE A 220 13.09 4.44 20.93
C ILE A 220 13.41 3.23 20.06
N ALA A 221 14.02 3.51 18.92
CA ALA A 221 14.39 2.51 17.93
C ALA A 221 15.70 2.88 17.21
N GLN A 222 16.35 1.89 16.59
CA GLN A 222 17.65 2.04 15.94
C GLN A 222 18.68 2.75 16.87
N TRP A 223 18.60 2.46 18.17
CA TRP A 223 19.10 3.31 19.28
C TRP A 223 20.38 2.80 19.93
N PHE A 224 20.84 1.62 19.54
CA PHE A 224 22.09 1.01 20.00
C PHE A 224 22.91 0.58 18.77
N PRO A 225 24.25 0.43 18.88
CA PRO A 225 25.04 -0.15 17.81
C PRO A 225 24.57 -1.59 17.48
N ARG A 226 24.12 -1.83 16.24
CA ARG A 226 23.49 -3.11 15.85
C ARG A 226 24.47 -3.97 15.04
N MET A 227 24.48 -5.29 15.23
CA MET A 227 25.36 -6.17 14.44
C MET A 227 24.95 -6.22 12.97
N CYS A 228 25.87 -5.89 12.05
CA CYS A 228 25.66 -6.08 10.63
C CYS A 228 25.48 -7.56 10.28
N ALA A 229 24.63 -7.84 9.30
CA ALA A 229 24.54 -9.19 8.72
C ALA A 229 25.81 -9.56 7.94
N TYR A 230 26.26 -10.81 8.10
CA TYR A 230 27.28 -11.43 7.24
C TYR A 230 26.65 -12.63 6.53
N THR A 231 26.55 -12.58 5.21
CA THR A 231 25.67 -13.47 4.44
C THR A 231 26.41 -14.33 3.43
N ASP A 232 25.75 -15.39 2.97
CA ASP A 232 26.22 -16.31 1.94
C ASP A 232 26.21 -15.72 0.53
N TYR A 233 25.45 -14.64 0.29
CA TYR A 233 25.30 -13.99 -1.02
C TYR A 233 26.06 -12.66 -1.16
N ALA A 234 26.28 -11.91 -0.07
CA ALA A 234 26.88 -10.57 -0.13
C ALA A 234 28.09 -10.37 0.81
N GLY A 235 28.37 -11.31 1.71
CA GLY A 235 29.33 -11.06 2.79
C GLY A 235 28.75 -10.04 3.76
N TRP A 236 29.51 -9.00 4.13
CA TRP A 236 29.02 -7.98 5.08
C TRP A 236 28.02 -7.03 4.43
N GLN A 237 26.84 -6.88 5.04
CA GLN A 237 25.95 -5.77 4.77
C GLN A 237 26.47 -4.52 5.50
N ASN A 238 27.22 -3.67 4.79
CA ASN A 238 27.79 -2.43 5.30
C ASN A 238 27.51 -1.21 4.40
N LYS A 239 26.39 -1.23 3.66
CA LYS A 239 25.93 -0.07 2.89
C LYS A 239 25.52 1.06 3.83
N GLN A 240 25.97 2.27 3.55
CA GLN A 240 25.65 3.45 4.37
C GLN A 240 24.13 3.72 4.41
N PHE A 241 23.62 4.14 5.56
CA PHE A 241 22.23 4.54 5.73
C PHE A 241 22.08 6.03 5.40
N VAL A 242 21.59 6.30 4.19
CA VAL A 242 21.33 7.67 3.71
C VAL A 242 19.89 8.11 3.97
N GLY A 243 18.98 7.15 4.21
CA GLY A 243 17.78 7.41 4.99
C GLY A 243 16.49 6.76 4.49
N SER A 244 16.49 6.14 3.30
CA SER A 244 15.26 5.60 2.69
C SER A 244 15.13 4.08 2.81
N GLY A 245 16.24 3.32 2.76
CA GLY A 245 16.21 1.88 3.00
C GLY A 245 16.35 1.54 4.49
N GLU A 246 15.60 0.56 4.97
CA GLU A 246 15.66 0.11 6.37
C GLU A 246 16.87 -0.76 6.67
N PHE A 247 16.75 -1.97 7.24
CA PHE A 247 17.88 -2.66 7.84
C PHE A 247 17.86 -4.17 7.61
N THR A 248 19.05 -4.76 7.71
CA THR A 248 19.30 -6.21 7.59
C THR A 248 20.19 -6.64 8.74
N LEU A 249 19.66 -7.46 9.65
CA LEU A 249 20.30 -7.79 10.93
C LEU A 249 20.29 -9.31 11.20
N GLU A 250 21.18 -9.76 12.08
CA GLU A 250 21.25 -11.16 12.52
C GLU A 250 20.27 -11.45 13.66
N PHE A 251 19.82 -12.70 13.72
CA PHE A 251 19.00 -13.16 14.84
C PHE A 251 19.84 -13.37 16.11
N GLY A 252 19.23 -13.14 17.27
CA GLY A 252 19.80 -13.47 18.56
C GLY A 252 18.83 -13.34 19.71
N ASP A 253 19.32 -13.67 20.90
CA ASP A 253 18.59 -13.45 22.15
C ASP A 253 18.99 -12.09 22.74
N TYR A 254 18.00 -11.34 23.21
CA TYR A 254 18.16 -10.02 23.81
C TYR A 254 17.69 -10.05 25.26
N LYS A 255 18.52 -9.54 26.15
CA LYS A 255 18.15 -9.16 27.51
C LYS A 255 18.41 -7.68 27.68
N VAL A 256 17.36 -6.90 27.93
CA VAL A 256 17.47 -5.44 27.99
C VAL A 256 16.91 -4.93 29.32
N ALA A 257 17.74 -4.22 30.07
CA ALA A 257 17.36 -3.50 31.27
C ALA A 257 17.25 -2.00 30.97
N ILE A 258 16.04 -1.47 31.05
CA ILE A 258 15.70 -0.09 30.71
C ILE A 258 15.39 0.67 32.00
N THR A 259 16.24 1.63 32.35
CA THR A 259 16.07 2.50 33.52
C THR A 259 15.45 3.83 33.10
N VAL A 260 14.31 4.16 33.69
CA VAL A 260 13.49 5.34 33.40
C VAL A 260 13.02 6.00 34.71
N PRO A 261 12.54 7.26 34.68
CA PRO A 261 11.84 7.87 35.82
C PRO A 261 10.73 6.97 36.39
N ASP A 262 10.50 7.01 37.71
CA ASP A 262 9.56 6.10 38.40
C ASP A 262 8.08 6.22 37.96
N THR A 263 7.75 7.31 37.26
CA THR A 263 6.45 7.59 36.66
C THR A 263 6.26 6.90 35.31
N PHE A 264 7.29 6.37 34.67
CA PHE A 264 7.16 5.88 33.30
C PHE A 264 6.62 4.45 33.27
N VAL A 265 5.65 4.21 32.38
CA VAL A 265 5.27 2.88 31.91
C VAL A 265 6.11 2.56 30.68
N VAL A 266 6.66 1.34 30.61
CA VAL A 266 7.56 0.93 29.52
C VAL A 266 6.95 -0.23 28.74
N SER A 267 6.97 -0.11 27.43
CA SER A 267 6.66 -1.17 26.46
C SER A 267 7.92 -1.49 25.65
N ALA A 268 8.17 -2.76 25.32
CA ALA A 268 9.35 -3.13 24.56
C ALA A 268 9.17 -4.44 23.79
N THR A 269 10.06 -4.66 22.81
CA THR A 269 10.33 -5.99 22.26
C THR A 269 10.58 -6.99 23.40
N GLY A 270 9.87 -8.12 23.39
CA GLY A 270 10.09 -9.20 24.36
C GLY A 270 9.11 -9.23 25.54
N VAL A 271 9.37 -10.14 26.47
CA VAL A 271 8.52 -10.37 27.65
C VAL A 271 9.08 -9.61 28.84
N LEU A 272 8.24 -8.86 29.53
CA LEU A 272 8.57 -8.26 30.82
C LEU A 272 8.79 -9.33 31.89
N THR A 273 10.00 -9.42 32.43
CA THR A 273 10.43 -10.50 33.34
C THR A 273 10.42 -10.12 34.82
N ASN A 274 10.44 -8.83 35.15
CA ASN A 274 10.47 -8.34 36.53
C ASN A 274 9.18 -7.59 36.91
N GLN A 275 8.03 -8.13 36.54
CA GLN A 275 6.71 -7.52 36.77
C GLN A 275 6.46 -7.18 38.24
N ASP A 276 6.97 -7.97 39.18
CA ASP A 276 6.83 -7.73 40.62
C ASP A 276 7.55 -6.47 41.12
N ASP A 277 8.56 -5.99 40.39
CA ASP A 277 9.31 -4.77 40.75
C ASP A 277 8.69 -3.51 40.14
N VAL A 278 7.92 -3.66 39.05
CA VAL A 278 7.51 -2.52 38.22
C VAL A 278 6.00 -2.27 38.18
N LEU A 279 5.18 -3.31 38.37
CA LEU A 279 3.71 -3.22 38.37
C LEU A 279 3.13 -3.33 39.78
N ASP A 280 2.01 -2.66 40.02
CA ASP A 280 1.23 -2.87 41.24
C ASP A 280 0.39 -4.17 41.19
N ASP A 281 -0.19 -4.56 42.33
CA ASP A 281 -0.94 -5.81 42.44
C ASP A 281 -2.20 -5.85 41.55
N ILE A 282 -2.87 -4.70 41.35
CA ILE A 282 -4.09 -4.61 40.53
C ILE A 282 -3.73 -4.76 39.05
N GLN A 283 -2.66 -4.09 38.60
CA GLN A 283 -2.12 -4.21 37.24
C GLN A 283 -1.71 -5.65 36.93
N LYS A 284 -1.02 -6.34 37.86
CA LYS A 284 -0.66 -7.76 37.72
C LYS A 284 -1.89 -8.67 37.59
N GLU A 285 -2.91 -8.45 38.41
CA GLU A 285 -4.17 -9.20 38.32
C GLU A 285 -4.88 -8.99 36.97
N ARG A 286 -4.98 -7.73 36.50
CA ARG A 286 -5.56 -7.39 35.19
C ARG A 286 -4.77 -8.04 34.04
N LEU A 287 -3.43 -8.01 34.10
CA LEU A 287 -2.58 -8.60 33.06
C LEU A 287 -2.73 -10.12 33.00
N ALA A 288 -2.81 -10.78 34.15
CA ALA A 288 -3.08 -12.22 34.22
C ALA A 288 -4.47 -12.56 33.67
N ALA A 289 -5.49 -11.75 33.97
CA ALA A 289 -6.85 -11.94 33.47
C ALA A 289 -6.95 -11.74 31.95
N ALA A 290 -6.29 -10.70 31.41
CA ALA A 290 -6.27 -10.35 30.00
C ALA A 290 -5.82 -11.52 29.11
N ARG A 291 -4.91 -12.38 29.61
CA ARG A 291 -4.43 -13.57 28.88
C ARG A 291 -5.52 -14.56 28.50
N SER A 292 -6.62 -14.57 29.22
CA SER A 292 -7.80 -15.41 28.94
C SER A 292 -8.99 -14.64 28.38
N SER A 293 -8.85 -13.32 28.21
CA SER A 293 -9.91 -12.46 27.71
C SER A 293 -10.02 -12.51 26.19
N HIS A 294 -11.25 -12.52 25.69
CA HIS A 294 -11.56 -12.38 24.26
C HIS A 294 -11.85 -10.93 23.85
N ARG A 295 -11.62 -9.97 24.75
CA ARG A 295 -11.78 -8.53 24.52
C ARG A 295 -10.63 -7.78 25.20
N PRO A 296 -10.22 -6.61 24.67
CA PRO A 296 -9.24 -5.76 25.32
C PRO A 296 -9.66 -5.46 26.77
N MET A 297 -8.70 -5.56 27.68
CA MET A 297 -8.84 -5.20 29.09
C MET A 297 -7.74 -4.20 29.43
N PHE A 298 -8.11 -3.10 30.09
CA PHE A 298 -7.13 -2.15 30.63
C PHE A 298 -6.30 -2.82 31.71
N ILE A 299 -4.98 -2.69 31.57
CA ILE A 299 -3.97 -2.96 32.58
C ILE A 299 -3.71 -1.67 33.35
N VAL A 300 -3.41 -0.59 32.60
CA VAL A 300 -3.39 0.80 33.07
C VAL A 300 -4.57 1.53 32.43
N THR A 301 -5.45 2.07 33.26
CA THR A 301 -6.67 2.76 32.81
C THR A 301 -6.40 4.22 32.38
N PRO A 302 -7.31 4.85 31.61
CA PRO A 302 -7.23 6.28 31.28
C PRO A 302 -7.01 7.20 32.49
N ASP A 303 -7.77 6.96 33.57
CA ASP A 303 -7.68 7.73 34.82
C ASP A 303 -6.32 7.52 35.52
N GLU A 304 -5.85 6.27 35.63
CA GLU A 304 -4.54 5.96 36.22
C GLU A 304 -3.39 6.60 35.41
N ALA A 305 -3.47 6.59 34.07
CA ALA A 305 -2.49 7.25 33.21
C ALA A 305 -2.49 8.77 33.40
N LEU A 306 -3.66 9.40 33.51
CA LEU A 306 -3.80 10.84 33.75
C LEU A 306 -3.29 11.26 35.14
N GLU A 307 -3.52 10.44 36.16
CA GLU A 307 -2.97 10.66 37.51
C GLU A 307 -1.44 10.54 37.51
N ASN A 308 -0.91 9.56 36.79
CA ASN A 308 0.52 9.29 36.70
C ASN A 308 1.29 10.34 35.91
N GLU A 309 0.70 10.86 34.82
CA GLU A 309 1.20 12.00 34.05
C GLU A 309 1.41 13.26 34.91
N LYS A 310 0.52 13.50 35.88
CA LYS A 310 0.56 14.67 36.77
C LYS A 310 1.57 14.55 37.91
N ARG A 311 2.19 13.37 38.09
CA ARG A 311 3.10 13.10 39.21
C ARG A 311 4.52 13.53 38.86
N GLU A 312 5.19 14.19 39.79
CA GLU A 312 6.64 14.42 39.70
C GLU A 312 7.40 13.13 40.05
N SER A 313 8.41 12.79 39.25
CA SER A 313 9.28 11.64 39.52
C SER A 313 10.08 11.83 40.81
N THR A 314 10.16 10.80 41.65
CA THR A 314 10.94 10.82 42.90
C THR A 314 12.19 9.93 42.86
N GLY A 315 12.38 9.19 41.77
CA GLY A 315 13.47 8.26 41.56
C GLY A 315 13.38 7.59 40.20
N GLU A 316 14.05 6.45 40.07
CA GLU A 316 14.10 5.66 38.84
C GLU A 316 13.60 4.24 39.09
N LYS A 317 13.16 3.60 38.01
CA LYS A 317 12.71 2.21 37.99
C LYS A 317 13.32 1.52 36.76
N THR A 318 13.72 0.26 36.94
CA THR A 318 14.33 -0.55 35.87
C THR A 318 13.37 -1.65 35.41
N TRP A 319 13.04 -1.65 34.13
CA TRP A 319 12.22 -2.67 33.47
C TRP A 319 13.13 -3.64 32.72
N ILE A 320 12.92 -4.95 32.88
CA ILE A 320 13.78 -5.99 32.30
C ILE A 320 12.98 -6.85 31.32
N PHE A 321 13.39 -6.82 30.06
CA PHE A 321 12.75 -7.57 28.97
C PHE A 321 13.67 -8.64 28.41
N ASP A 322 13.10 -9.82 28.17
CA ASP A 322 13.76 -10.93 27.47
C ASP A 322 13.06 -11.17 26.12
N ALA A 323 13.82 -11.11 25.04
CA ALA A 323 13.38 -11.48 23.69
C ALA A 323 14.27 -12.59 23.12
N LYS A 324 13.65 -13.58 22.47
CA LYS A 324 14.37 -14.74 21.93
C LYS A 324 14.26 -14.79 20.42
N ASN A 325 15.39 -15.08 19.77
CA ASN A 325 15.48 -15.26 18.34
C ASN A 325 14.84 -14.10 17.54
N VAL A 326 15.13 -12.86 17.95
CA VAL A 326 14.71 -11.63 17.28
C VAL A 326 15.91 -10.99 16.58
N ARG A 327 15.65 -10.12 15.62
CA ARG A 327 16.70 -9.45 14.83
C ARG A 327 16.99 -8.01 15.26
N ASP A 328 16.14 -7.43 16.11
CA ASP A 328 16.31 -6.08 16.64
C ASP A 328 15.51 -5.90 17.94
N PHE A 329 15.68 -4.75 18.60
CA PHE A 329 15.00 -4.40 19.84
C PHE A 329 14.58 -2.93 19.86
N ALA A 330 13.29 -2.67 20.04
CA ALA A 330 12.75 -1.32 20.23
C ALA A 330 11.93 -1.24 21.51
N TRP A 331 11.72 -0.03 22.03
CA TRP A 331 10.94 0.22 23.22
C TRP A 331 10.32 1.60 23.21
N ALA A 332 9.30 1.79 24.03
CA ALA A 332 8.65 3.08 24.24
C ALA A 332 8.42 3.30 25.73
N ALA A 333 8.47 4.57 26.15
CA ALA A 333 8.20 4.92 27.54
C ALA A 333 7.56 6.29 27.67
N SER A 334 6.59 6.39 28.59
CA SER A 334 5.92 7.65 28.91
C SER A 334 5.16 7.52 30.23
N PRO A 335 4.97 8.62 30.99
CA PRO A 335 4.03 8.61 32.10
C PRO A 335 2.56 8.66 31.62
N LYS A 336 2.32 9.02 30.34
CA LYS A 336 0.98 9.19 29.75
C LYS A 336 0.31 7.88 29.30
N PHE A 337 1.01 6.76 29.32
CA PHE A 337 0.52 5.53 28.70
C PHE A 337 -0.64 4.87 29.46
N ILE A 338 -1.77 4.81 28.76
CA ILE A 338 -2.79 3.77 28.89
C ILE A 338 -2.22 2.48 28.33
N TRP A 339 -2.58 1.34 28.94
CA TRP A 339 -2.17 0.02 28.47
C TRP A 339 -3.39 -0.90 28.48
N ASP A 340 -3.79 -1.42 27.32
CA ASP A 340 -4.77 -2.50 27.21
C ASP A 340 -4.18 -3.77 26.57
N ALA A 341 -4.78 -4.92 26.89
CA ALA A 341 -4.31 -6.21 26.41
C ALA A 341 -5.43 -7.26 26.28
N MET A 342 -5.23 -8.24 25.41
CA MET A 342 -6.01 -9.48 25.34
C MET A 342 -5.20 -10.68 24.85
N GLY A 343 -5.64 -11.89 25.20
CA GLY A 343 -5.01 -13.13 24.74
C GLY A 343 -5.56 -13.58 23.39
N VAL A 344 -4.66 -13.94 22.48
CA VAL A 344 -4.96 -14.47 21.14
C VAL A 344 -4.48 -15.91 21.06
N SER A 345 -5.37 -16.83 20.69
CA SER A 345 -5.03 -18.23 20.49
C SER A 345 -4.46 -18.43 19.10
N VAL A 346 -3.14 -18.55 18.97
CA VAL A 346 -2.48 -18.76 17.68
C VAL A 346 -2.80 -20.18 17.18
N PRO A 347 -3.27 -20.36 15.93
CA PRO A 347 -3.50 -21.68 15.36
C PRO A 347 -2.23 -22.56 15.42
N GLY A 348 -2.29 -23.66 16.16
CA GLY A 348 -1.15 -24.57 16.34
C GLY A 348 -0.03 -24.05 17.26
N GLY A 349 -0.25 -22.97 18.00
CA GLY A 349 0.73 -22.31 18.87
C GLY A 349 0.26 -22.08 20.31
N ASN A 350 1.00 -21.23 21.01
CA ASN A 350 0.66 -20.75 22.36
C ASN A 350 -0.26 -19.53 22.30
N ILE A 351 -0.78 -19.12 23.46
CA ILE A 351 -1.46 -17.83 23.58
C ILE A 351 -0.42 -16.72 23.49
N THR A 352 -0.61 -15.81 22.53
CA THR A 352 0.13 -14.56 22.39
C THR A 352 -0.70 -13.43 22.98
N MET A 353 -0.05 -12.50 23.69
CA MET A 353 -0.71 -11.29 24.17
C MET A 353 -0.72 -10.22 23.07
N ALA A 354 -1.89 -9.82 22.59
CA ALA A 354 -2.07 -8.59 21.82
C ALA A 354 -2.20 -7.42 22.80
N MET A 355 -1.41 -6.36 22.61
CA MET A 355 -1.39 -5.21 23.52
C MET A 355 -1.31 -3.90 22.77
N SER A 356 -1.84 -2.83 23.37
CA SER A 356 -1.60 -1.47 22.91
C SER A 356 -1.24 -0.53 24.04
N PHE A 357 -0.34 0.42 23.74
CA PHE A 357 0.08 1.49 24.65
C PHE A 357 -0.14 2.83 23.98
N TYR A 358 -0.87 3.74 24.61
CA TYR A 358 -1.24 4.99 23.97
C TYR A 358 -1.64 6.04 25.02
N PRO A 359 -1.57 7.34 24.72
CA PRO A 359 -1.93 8.37 25.68
C PRO A 359 -3.44 8.66 25.66
N ASN A 360 -3.94 9.48 26.60
CA ASN A 360 -5.37 9.85 26.65
C ASN A 360 -5.84 10.53 25.35
N GLU A 361 -4.95 11.22 24.65
CA GLU A 361 -5.15 11.84 23.34
C GLU A 361 -5.44 10.81 22.24
N GLY A 362 -5.24 9.51 22.47
CA GLY A 362 -5.62 8.42 21.57
C GLY A 362 -7.09 7.99 21.70
N GLU A 363 -7.80 8.39 22.76
CA GLU A 363 -9.18 7.99 23.01
C GLU A 363 -10.19 8.81 22.18
N PRO A 364 -11.30 8.22 21.72
CA PRO A 364 -11.73 6.83 21.89
C PRO A 364 -11.29 5.90 20.75
N LEU A 365 -10.43 6.38 19.85
CA LEU A 365 -10.07 5.66 18.63
C LEU A 365 -9.22 4.42 18.94
N TRP A 366 -8.24 4.57 19.82
CA TRP A 366 -7.26 3.53 20.15
C TRP A 366 -7.86 2.37 20.95
N SER A 367 -8.55 2.65 22.06
CA SER A 367 -9.24 1.62 22.86
C SER A 367 -10.25 0.79 22.06
N ARG A 368 -10.83 1.40 21.01
CA ARG A 368 -11.83 0.73 20.17
C ARG A 368 -11.21 -0.21 19.14
N TYR A 369 -10.07 0.16 18.54
CA TYR A 369 -9.58 -0.54 17.34
C TYR A 369 -8.18 -1.13 17.45
N SER A 370 -7.26 -0.53 18.23
CA SER A 370 -5.83 -0.87 18.16
C SER A 370 -5.56 -2.32 18.56
N THR A 371 -5.90 -2.73 19.79
CA THR A 371 -5.68 -4.11 20.25
C THR A 371 -6.47 -5.15 19.45
N HIS A 372 -7.64 -4.78 18.91
CA HIS A 372 -8.38 -5.65 18.00
C HIS A 372 -7.67 -5.83 16.64
N ALA A 373 -7.06 -4.78 16.09
CA ALA A 373 -6.26 -4.86 14.86
C ALA A 373 -5.00 -5.72 15.07
N VAL A 374 -4.33 -5.60 16.22
CA VAL A 374 -3.21 -6.49 16.60
C VAL A 374 -3.67 -7.95 16.61
N ALA A 375 -4.77 -8.24 17.31
CA ALA A 375 -5.31 -9.60 17.42
C ALA A 375 -5.72 -10.20 16.07
N HIS A 376 -6.45 -9.42 15.26
CA HIS A 376 -6.88 -9.82 13.91
C HIS A 376 -5.68 -10.13 13.01
N THR A 377 -4.63 -9.31 13.08
CA THR A 377 -3.40 -9.54 12.31
C THR A 377 -2.75 -10.85 12.72
N ILE A 378 -2.66 -11.13 14.02
CA ILE A 378 -2.12 -12.40 14.52
C ILE A 378 -2.88 -13.60 13.92
N GLU A 379 -4.20 -13.53 13.94
CA GLU A 379 -5.08 -14.61 13.47
C GLU A 379 -4.96 -14.84 11.96
N VAL A 380 -5.00 -13.77 11.16
CA VAL A 380 -4.99 -13.86 9.70
C VAL A 380 -3.59 -14.19 9.16
N TYR A 381 -2.54 -13.50 9.60
CA TYR A 381 -1.19 -13.73 9.10
C TYR A 381 -0.67 -15.13 9.47
N SER A 382 -1.02 -15.62 10.66
CA SER A 382 -0.70 -17.00 11.07
C SER A 382 -1.33 -18.05 10.14
N GLN A 383 -2.48 -17.74 9.53
CA GLN A 383 -3.11 -18.61 8.56
C GLN A 383 -2.46 -18.48 7.18
N ILE A 384 -2.06 -17.29 6.74
CA ILE A 384 -1.53 -17.07 5.38
C ILE A 384 -0.06 -17.52 5.27
N SER A 385 0.70 -17.53 6.37
CA SER A 385 2.15 -17.77 6.35
C SER A 385 2.57 -18.90 7.32
N VAL A 386 3.17 -18.55 8.46
CA VAL A 386 3.53 -19.45 9.57
C VAL A 386 2.88 -18.99 10.87
N PRO A 387 2.60 -19.89 11.84
CA PRO A 387 2.06 -19.47 13.14
C PRO A 387 2.93 -18.41 13.82
N TYR A 388 2.30 -17.39 14.40
CA TYR A 388 3.03 -16.37 15.17
C TYR A 388 3.82 -17.01 16.33
N PRO A 389 5.15 -16.87 16.37
CA PRO A 389 6.00 -17.61 17.30
C PRO A 389 6.24 -16.86 18.62
N TYR A 390 5.96 -15.56 18.66
CA TYR A 390 6.33 -14.70 19.78
C TYR A 390 5.23 -14.59 20.85
N PRO A 391 5.60 -14.35 22.12
CA PRO A 391 4.65 -14.32 23.24
C PRO A 391 3.81 -13.04 23.33
N VAL A 392 4.26 -11.94 22.71
CA VAL A 392 3.56 -10.64 22.72
C VAL A 392 3.62 -10.00 21.33
N ALA A 393 2.62 -9.20 20.99
CA ALA A 393 2.61 -8.28 19.85
C ALA A 393 2.00 -6.96 20.31
N ILE A 394 2.67 -5.84 20.04
CA ILE A 394 2.40 -4.57 20.69
C ILE A 394 2.29 -3.45 19.67
N SER A 395 1.24 -2.62 19.78
CA SER A 395 1.11 -1.35 19.06
C SER A 395 1.24 -0.18 20.02
N VAL A 396 2.14 0.76 19.75
CA VAL A 396 2.34 1.97 20.56
C VAL A 396 1.92 3.22 19.79
N ASN A 397 1.29 4.16 20.47
CA ASN A 397 1.03 5.49 19.93
C ASN A 397 2.04 6.52 20.44
N GLY A 398 2.62 7.26 19.50
CA GLY A 398 3.56 8.35 19.76
C GLY A 398 3.82 9.16 18.47
N PRO A 399 4.98 9.82 18.35
CA PRO A 399 5.29 10.68 17.21
C PRO A 399 5.53 9.93 15.89
N VAL A 400 5.86 8.64 15.93
CA VAL A 400 6.12 7.82 14.73
C VAL A 400 4.82 7.15 14.29
N GLY A 401 4.32 7.57 13.12
CA GLY A 401 3.00 7.16 12.62
C GLY A 401 2.89 5.75 12.01
N GLY A 402 4.01 5.03 11.85
CA GLY A 402 4.11 3.71 11.24
C GLY A 402 5.58 3.27 11.17
N MET A 403 5.97 2.33 12.03
CA MET A 403 7.29 1.72 12.03
C MET A 403 7.31 0.40 12.80
N GLU A 404 8.00 -0.60 12.24
CA GLU A 404 8.03 -1.97 12.69
C GLU A 404 9.31 -2.37 13.42
N TYR A 405 9.15 -3.16 14.50
CA TYR A 405 10.24 -3.87 15.16
C TYR A 405 9.72 -5.23 15.66
N PRO A 406 10.59 -6.18 16.05
CA PRO A 406 10.13 -7.47 16.56
C PRO A 406 9.22 -7.27 17.78
N MET A 407 8.01 -7.82 17.73
CA MET A 407 6.97 -7.77 18.77
C MET A 407 6.39 -6.38 19.10
N ILE A 408 6.92 -5.28 18.57
CA ILE A 408 6.49 -3.91 18.89
C ILE A 408 6.51 -3.04 17.65
N CYS A 409 5.48 -2.23 17.46
CA CYS A 409 5.42 -1.23 16.40
C CYS A 409 4.90 0.12 16.90
N PHE A 410 5.28 1.18 16.21
CA PHE A 410 4.84 2.55 16.44
C PHE A 410 3.80 2.92 15.41
N ASN A 411 2.66 3.46 15.84
CA ASN A 411 1.50 3.71 15.00
C ASN A 411 0.82 5.05 15.34
N GLY A 412 0.20 5.63 14.31
CA GLY A 412 -0.83 6.66 14.44
C GLY A 412 -2.09 6.27 13.66
N PRO A 413 -3.00 7.20 13.38
CA PRO A 413 -3.13 8.55 13.95
C PRO A 413 -3.87 8.54 15.30
N ARG A 414 -3.97 9.74 15.90
CA ARG A 414 -4.91 10.06 16.99
C ARG A 414 -6.23 10.61 16.43
N PRO A 415 -7.35 10.55 17.19
CA PRO A 415 -8.57 11.31 16.87
C PRO A 415 -8.33 12.83 17.02
N GLU A 416 -9.35 13.61 16.68
CA GLU A 416 -9.39 15.04 17.00
C GLU A 416 -9.52 15.24 18.52
N GLU A 417 -9.16 16.42 19.05
CA GLU A 417 -9.16 16.73 20.50
C GLU A 417 -10.51 16.47 21.19
N ASP A 418 -11.60 16.62 20.44
CA ASP A 418 -12.96 16.40 20.91
C ASP A 418 -13.42 14.93 20.87
N GLY A 419 -12.51 14.01 20.55
CA GLY A 419 -12.72 12.56 20.47
C GLY A 419 -13.40 12.09 19.18
N THR A 420 -13.72 12.99 18.24
CA THR A 420 -14.27 12.62 16.94
C THR A 420 -13.17 12.27 15.94
N TYR A 421 -13.51 11.61 14.82
CA TYR A 421 -12.53 11.27 13.80
C TYR A 421 -13.17 11.00 12.43
N SER A 422 -12.42 11.27 11.36
CA SER A 422 -12.87 11.01 10.00
C SER A 422 -12.84 9.52 9.64
N GLN A 423 -13.53 9.15 8.55
CA GLN A 423 -13.40 7.82 7.95
C GLN A 423 -11.94 7.47 7.62
N ARG A 424 -11.20 8.44 7.08
CA ARG A 424 -9.77 8.28 6.74
C ARG A 424 -8.93 8.00 7.98
N THR A 425 -9.21 8.67 9.09
CA THR A 425 -8.52 8.49 10.37
C THR A 425 -8.79 7.08 10.93
N LYS A 426 -10.05 6.63 10.92
CA LYS A 426 -10.43 5.27 11.36
C LYS A 426 -9.68 4.17 10.59
N TYR A 427 -9.84 4.13 9.27
CA TYR A 427 -9.20 3.08 8.47
C TYR A 427 -7.69 3.28 8.33
N GLY A 428 -7.19 4.50 8.53
CA GLY A 428 -5.78 4.80 8.68
C GLY A 428 -5.17 4.06 9.87
N LEU A 429 -5.77 4.17 11.07
CA LEU A 429 -5.30 3.46 12.26
C LEU A 429 -5.37 1.95 12.07
N ILE A 430 -6.53 1.42 11.65
CA ILE A 430 -6.72 -0.02 11.49
C ILE A 430 -5.70 -0.59 10.49
N GLY A 431 -5.57 0.04 9.33
CA GLY A 431 -4.67 -0.41 8.27
C GLY A 431 -3.20 -0.35 8.68
N VAL A 432 -2.74 0.72 9.34
CA VAL A 432 -1.34 0.83 9.76
C VAL A 432 -1.02 -0.17 10.88
N VAL A 433 -1.90 -0.34 11.88
CA VAL A 433 -1.66 -1.36 12.92
C VAL A 433 -1.59 -2.77 12.30
N ILE A 434 -2.45 -3.08 11.32
CA ILE A 434 -2.36 -4.36 10.59
C ILE A 434 -1.02 -4.47 9.86
N HIS A 435 -0.59 -3.41 9.18
CA HIS A 435 0.68 -3.38 8.45
C HIS A 435 1.88 -3.58 9.39
N GLU A 436 2.01 -2.75 10.42
CA GLU A 436 3.18 -2.77 11.30
C GLU A 436 3.24 -4.03 12.16
N VAL A 437 2.10 -4.57 12.61
CA VAL A 437 2.07 -5.89 13.27
C VAL A 437 2.41 -6.99 12.26
N GLY A 438 1.96 -6.86 11.01
CA GLY A 438 2.24 -7.79 9.92
C GLY A 438 3.73 -7.95 9.62
N HIS A 439 4.51 -6.88 9.82
CA HIS A 439 5.96 -6.93 9.67
C HIS A 439 6.66 -7.90 10.63
N ASN A 440 5.99 -8.36 11.70
CA ASN A 440 6.52 -9.44 12.51
C ASN A 440 6.78 -10.71 11.67
N TRP A 441 6.05 -10.93 10.58
CA TRP A 441 6.36 -11.99 9.61
C TRP A 441 7.40 -11.52 8.62
N PHE A 442 7.12 -10.44 7.92
CA PHE A 442 7.94 -9.90 6.84
C PHE A 442 8.49 -8.53 7.26
N PRO A 443 9.67 -8.40 7.87
CA PRO A 443 10.75 -9.39 7.84
C PRO A 443 11.17 -9.98 9.19
N MET A 444 10.43 -9.77 10.29
CA MET A 444 10.97 -10.16 11.61
C MET A 444 11.04 -11.68 11.84
N ILE A 445 10.34 -12.50 11.04
CA ILE A 445 10.46 -13.96 11.03
C ILE A 445 11.12 -14.41 9.72
N ILE A 446 10.65 -13.92 8.58
CA ILE A 446 11.21 -14.15 7.25
C ILE A 446 12.19 -13.00 6.96
N ASN A 447 13.44 -13.16 7.38
CA ASN A 447 14.44 -12.09 7.50
C ASN A 447 15.07 -11.69 6.16
N SER A 448 14.28 -11.09 5.25
CA SER A 448 14.77 -10.53 3.99
C SER A 448 15.77 -9.38 4.19
N ASP A 449 16.58 -9.13 3.16
CA ASP A 449 17.53 -8.03 3.10
C ASP A 449 16.85 -6.75 2.61
N GLU A 450 16.12 -6.09 3.50
CA GLU A 450 15.33 -4.90 3.16
C GLU A 450 16.16 -3.78 2.55
N ARG A 451 17.41 -3.63 3.01
CA ARG A 451 18.35 -2.62 2.50
C ARG A 451 18.65 -2.84 1.01
N GLN A 452 18.54 -4.07 0.54
CA GLN A 452 18.72 -4.41 -0.87
C GLN A 452 17.38 -4.51 -1.61
N TRP A 453 16.40 -5.20 -1.03
CA TRP A 453 15.15 -5.64 -1.65
C TRP A 453 13.91 -5.24 -0.84
N THR A 454 13.71 -3.96 -0.58
CA THR A 454 12.61 -3.43 0.27
C THR A 454 11.22 -3.97 -0.06
N TRP A 455 10.95 -4.28 -1.33
CA TRP A 455 9.66 -4.85 -1.72
C TRP A 455 9.38 -6.22 -1.09
N MET A 456 10.41 -6.99 -0.71
CA MET A 456 10.22 -8.28 -0.02
C MET A 456 9.64 -8.09 1.38
N ASP A 457 9.85 -6.93 1.96
CA ASP A 457 9.37 -6.59 3.29
C ASP A 457 8.01 -5.91 3.10
N GLU A 458 8.03 -4.77 2.40
CA GLU A 458 6.87 -3.90 2.22
C GLU A 458 5.80 -4.47 1.30
N GLY A 459 6.19 -5.12 0.22
CA GLY A 459 5.28 -5.68 -0.78
C GLY A 459 4.63 -6.98 -0.33
N LEU A 460 5.40 -7.88 0.29
CA LEU A 460 4.86 -9.12 0.86
C LEU A 460 3.94 -8.81 2.05
N ASN A 461 4.35 -7.87 2.90
CA ASN A 461 3.50 -7.42 4.00
C ASN A 461 2.23 -6.73 3.50
N THR A 462 2.32 -5.84 2.50
CA THR A 462 1.13 -5.19 1.90
C THR A 462 0.17 -6.19 1.26
N PHE A 463 0.68 -7.26 0.64
CA PHE A 463 -0.15 -8.35 0.11
C PHE A 463 -0.94 -9.05 1.22
N ALA A 464 -0.27 -9.44 2.31
CA ALA A 464 -0.94 -10.08 3.45
C ALA A 464 -1.89 -9.11 4.17
N GLN A 465 -1.51 -7.83 4.29
CA GLN A 465 -2.33 -6.76 4.84
C GLN A 465 -3.63 -6.63 4.05
N PHE A 466 -3.56 -6.62 2.71
CA PHE A 466 -4.75 -6.54 1.87
C PHE A 466 -5.75 -7.66 2.22
N ILE A 467 -5.29 -8.90 2.38
CA ILE A 467 -6.16 -10.01 2.77
C ILE A 467 -6.76 -9.78 4.17
N ALA A 468 -5.95 -9.33 5.14
CA ALA A 468 -6.43 -9.03 6.49
C ALA A 468 -7.46 -7.89 6.49
N GLU A 469 -7.23 -6.83 5.74
CA GLU A 469 -8.17 -5.72 5.56
C GLU A 469 -9.50 -6.19 4.97
N GLN A 470 -9.48 -7.02 3.91
CA GLN A 470 -10.69 -7.57 3.30
C GLN A 470 -11.45 -8.55 4.22
N LEU A 471 -10.79 -9.12 5.23
CA LEU A 471 -11.41 -9.97 6.25
C LEU A 471 -11.89 -9.17 7.49
N TRP A 472 -11.58 -7.89 7.59
CA TRP A 472 -12.01 -7.03 8.71
C TRP A 472 -13.49 -6.66 8.62
N GLU A 473 -13.94 -6.24 7.43
CA GLU A 473 -15.36 -5.94 7.13
C GLU A 473 -15.65 -6.01 5.61
N GLU A 474 -16.91 -6.22 5.22
CA GLU A 474 -17.34 -6.51 3.83
C GLU A 474 -16.87 -5.48 2.78
N LYS A 475 -16.74 -4.21 3.16
CA LYS A 475 -16.40 -3.11 2.24
C LYS A 475 -15.22 -2.29 2.74
N TYR A 476 -14.23 -2.99 3.29
CA TYR A 476 -13.02 -2.33 3.76
C TYR A 476 -12.35 -1.55 2.60
N PRO A 477 -12.09 -0.24 2.76
CA PRO A 477 -11.59 0.61 1.69
C PRO A 477 -10.06 0.50 1.53
N SER A 478 -9.56 -0.70 1.17
CA SER A 478 -8.13 -0.93 0.97
C SER A 478 -7.55 0.01 -0.07
N ARG A 479 -6.42 0.64 0.27
CA ARG A 479 -5.75 1.63 -0.60
C ARG A 479 -4.81 0.98 -1.61
N ARG A 480 -4.34 -0.24 -1.33
CA ARG A 480 -3.37 -1.01 -2.13
C ARG A 480 -3.87 -2.45 -2.28
N GLY A 481 -3.36 -3.15 -3.29
CA GLY A 481 -3.64 -4.57 -3.53
C GLY A 481 -4.60 -4.83 -4.70
N GLU A 482 -5.69 -4.07 -4.81
CA GLU A 482 -6.63 -4.21 -5.94
C GLU A 482 -6.00 -3.80 -7.27
N ALA A 483 -6.14 -4.65 -8.29
CA ALA A 483 -5.54 -4.46 -9.61
C ALA A 483 -5.93 -3.12 -10.26
N ARG A 484 -7.20 -2.73 -10.18
CA ARG A 484 -7.68 -1.44 -10.73
C ARG A 484 -7.01 -0.18 -10.17
N ASN A 485 -6.39 -0.26 -8.99
CA ASN A 485 -5.85 0.92 -8.30
C ASN A 485 -4.42 1.26 -8.73
N ILE A 486 -3.70 0.37 -9.43
CA ILE A 486 -2.27 0.57 -9.75
C ILE A 486 -2.03 1.27 -11.11
N THR A 487 -3.03 1.34 -11.98
CA THR A 487 -2.91 1.77 -13.39
C THR A 487 -2.28 3.16 -13.56
N GLY A 488 -2.61 4.10 -12.67
CA GLY A 488 -2.03 5.44 -12.68
C GLY A 488 -0.52 5.46 -12.37
N PHE A 489 -0.03 4.51 -11.57
CA PHE A 489 1.41 4.36 -11.32
C PHE A 489 2.10 3.61 -12.46
N THR A 490 1.51 2.53 -12.98
CA THR A 490 2.15 1.72 -14.03
C THR A 490 2.29 2.43 -15.36
N THR A 491 1.52 3.49 -15.58
CA THR A 491 1.63 4.39 -16.75
C THR A 491 2.43 5.66 -16.48
N SER A 492 2.94 5.86 -15.25
CA SER A 492 3.74 7.02 -14.86
C SER A 492 5.16 6.95 -15.42
N THR A 493 5.73 8.12 -15.71
CA THR A 493 7.16 8.28 -16.08
C THR A 493 8.12 8.01 -14.92
N ASP A 494 7.64 8.02 -13.68
CA ASP A 494 8.47 7.81 -12.48
C ASP A 494 8.47 6.34 -12.02
N GLN A 495 7.83 5.45 -12.77
CA GLN A 495 7.84 4.02 -12.47
C GLN A 495 9.24 3.44 -12.67
N MET A 496 9.67 2.60 -11.74
CA MET A 496 10.88 1.79 -11.84
C MET A 496 10.52 0.29 -11.70
N PRO A 497 11.35 -0.66 -12.17
CA PRO A 497 11.17 -2.08 -11.87
C PRO A 497 11.14 -2.33 -10.36
N ILE A 498 10.41 -3.37 -9.91
CA ILE A 498 10.36 -3.74 -8.48
C ILE A 498 11.74 -4.14 -7.97
N MET A 499 12.57 -4.74 -8.83
CA MET A 499 13.96 -5.12 -8.56
C MET A 499 14.92 -3.92 -8.57
N THR A 500 14.51 -2.80 -7.98
CA THR A 500 15.32 -1.58 -7.80
C THR A 500 15.67 -1.40 -6.33
N ASN A 501 16.90 -0.97 -6.04
CA ASN A 501 17.34 -0.72 -4.66
C ASN A 501 16.57 0.45 -4.02
N SER A 502 16.32 0.35 -2.71
CA SER A 502 15.58 1.32 -1.89
C SER A 502 16.01 2.77 -2.09
N GLU A 503 17.33 3.01 -2.12
CA GLU A 503 17.92 4.34 -2.19
C GLU A 503 17.84 4.95 -3.61
N GLN A 504 17.24 4.26 -4.57
CA GLN A 504 17.10 4.70 -5.96
C GLN A 504 15.64 4.86 -6.40
N LEU A 505 14.68 4.61 -5.50
CA LEU A 505 13.26 4.66 -5.83
C LEU A 505 12.76 6.10 -5.94
N LEU A 506 12.15 6.44 -7.09
CA LEU A 506 11.52 7.75 -7.33
C LEU A 506 10.15 7.86 -6.63
N GLN A 507 9.35 6.79 -6.67
CA GLN A 507 8.06 6.70 -5.97
C GLN A 507 8.04 5.49 -5.04
N PHE A 508 8.69 5.64 -3.88
CA PHE A 508 8.88 4.58 -2.89
C PHE A 508 7.58 3.83 -2.54
N GLY A 509 6.53 4.57 -2.17
CA GLY A 509 5.25 3.98 -1.73
C GLY A 509 4.55 3.13 -2.79
N ASN A 510 4.66 3.46 -4.08
CA ASN A 510 4.04 2.65 -5.12
C ASN A 510 4.92 1.47 -5.52
N ASN A 511 6.24 1.67 -5.56
CA ASN A 511 7.18 0.65 -6.02
C ASN A 511 7.43 -0.44 -4.97
N ALA A 512 7.70 -0.06 -3.71
CA ALA A 512 7.99 -1.00 -2.65
C ALA A 512 6.73 -1.74 -2.13
N TYR A 513 5.55 -1.10 -2.20
CA TYR A 513 4.32 -1.65 -1.60
C TYR A 513 3.26 -2.00 -2.65
N ALA A 514 2.78 -1.00 -3.41
CA ALA A 514 1.54 -1.14 -4.17
C ALA A 514 1.68 -2.08 -5.38
N LYS A 515 2.74 -1.92 -6.18
CA LYS A 515 3.01 -2.75 -7.36
C LYS A 515 3.27 -4.23 -7.00
N PRO A 516 4.17 -4.58 -6.07
CA PRO A 516 4.38 -5.98 -5.68
C PRO A 516 3.13 -6.61 -5.05
N ALA A 517 2.41 -5.89 -4.18
CA ALA A 517 1.17 -6.42 -3.60
C ALA A 517 0.09 -6.67 -4.67
N THR A 518 -0.05 -5.75 -5.63
CA THR A 518 -0.97 -5.91 -6.76
C THR A 518 -0.58 -7.09 -7.63
N ALA A 519 0.72 -7.23 -7.96
CA ALA A 519 1.23 -8.37 -8.71
C ALA A 519 0.87 -9.69 -7.99
N LEU A 520 1.15 -9.82 -6.70
CA LEU A 520 0.85 -11.03 -5.93
C LEU A 520 -0.65 -11.31 -5.82
N ASN A 521 -1.49 -10.28 -5.68
CA ASN A 521 -2.94 -10.45 -5.73
C ASN A 521 -3.42 -10.94 -7.09
N ILE A 522 -2.90 -10.41 -8.20
CA ILE A 522 -3.25 -10.91 -9.54
C ILE A 522 -2.74 -12.34 -9.72
N LEU A 523 -1.54 -12.64 -9.23
CA LEU A 523 -0.99 -14.00 -9.25
C LEU A 523 -1.90 -14.97 -8.47
N ARG A 524 -2.44 -14.53 -7.33
CA ARG A 524 -3.34 -15.31 -6.48
C ARG A 524 -4.75 -15.45 -7.06
N GLU A 525 -5.37 -14.38 -7.53
CA GLU A 525 -6.78 -14.38 -7.93
C GLU A 525 -6.97 -14.81 -9.38
N SER A 526 -6.06 -14.43 -10.29
CA SER A 526 -6.28 -14.51 -11.74
C SER A 526 -5.33 -15.48 -12.48
N VAL A 527 -4.19 -15.85 -11.89
CA VAL A 527 -3.17 -16.71 -12.54
C VAL A 527 -3.12 -18.12 -11.94
N LEU A 528 -2.82 -18.24 -10.64
CA LEU A 528 -2.69 -19.54 -9.95
C LEU A 528 -4.00 -20.00 -9.31
N GLY A 529 -4.85 -19.05 -8.92
CA GLY A 529 -5.96 -19.30 -8.01
C GLY A 529 -5.49 -19.45 -6.55
N ARG A 530 -6.43 -19.23 -5.62
CA ARG A 530 -6.14 -19.15 -4.17
C ARG A 530 -5.51 -20.42 -3.61
N GLU A 531 -5.95 -21.60 -4.05
CA GLU A 531 -5.46 -22.87 -3.49
C GLU A 531 -3.96 -23.10 -3.75
N LEU A 532 -3.52 -22.96 -5.01
CA LEU A 532 -2.12 -23.14 -5.38
C LEU A 532 -1.25 -22.02 -4.81
N PHE A 533 -1.71 -20.76 -4.91
CA PHE A 533 -0.98 -19.62 -4.38
C PHE A 533 -0.81 -19.72 -2.87
N ASP A 534 -1.89 -19.93 -2.11
CA ASP A 534 -1.84 -19.94 -0.65
C ASP A 534 -0.97 -21.10 -0.15
N PHE A 535 -0.98 -22.25 -0.83
CA PHE A 535 -0.06 -23.36 -0.52
C PHE A 535 1.40 -22.96 -0.75
N ALA A 536 1.71 -22.40 -1.92
CA ALA A 536 3.07 -22.02 -2.30
C ALA A 536 3.64 -20.89 -1.44
N PHE A 537 2.84 -19.87 -1.14
CA PHE A 537 3.23 -18.76 -0.27
C PHE A 537 3.50 -19.22 1.17
N ARG A 538 2.65 -20.10 1.72
CA ARG A 538 2.91 -20.74 3.02
C ARG A 538 4.18 -21.56 3.02
N GLU A 539 4.45 -22.30 1.94
CA GLU A 539 5.65 -23.10 1.81
C GLU A 539 6.92 -22.25 1.77
N TYR A 540 6.88 -21.10 1.06
CA TYR A 540 7.94 -20.09 1.14
C TYR A 540 8.17 -19.61 2.57
N SER A 541 7.10 -19.20 3.28
CA SER A 541 7.22 -18.77 4.66
C SER A 541 7.79 -19.86 5.58
N ARG A 542 7.41 -21.13 5.38
CA ARG A 542 7.93 -22.27 6.17
C ARG A 542 9.41 -22.54 5.90
N ARG A 543 9.83 -22.51 4.64
CA ARG A 543 11.23 -22.72 4.24
C ARG A 543 12.13 -21.66 4.87
N TRP A 544 11.66 -20.41 4.86
CA TRP A 544 12.46 -19.24 5.23
C TRP A 544 12.16 -18.64 6.61
N ALA A 545 11.26 -19.23 7.40
CA ALA A 545 11.08 -18.84 8.79
C ALA A 545 12.40 -18.93 9.56
N PHE A 546 12.73 -17.81 10.22
CA PHE A 546 13.99 -17.53 10.93
C PHE A 546 15.25 -17.70 10.08
N LYS A 547 15.13 -17.40 8.78
CA LYS A 547 16.21 -17.40 7.77
C LYS A 547 16.07 -16.21 6.84
N ARG A 548 17.06 -16.02 5.97
CA ARG A 548 17.21 -14.87 5.06
C ARG A 548 17.03 -15.23 3.57
N PRO A 549 15.80 -15.13 3.03
CA PRO A 549 15.54 -15.37 1.62
C PRO A 549 16.03 -14.20 0.74
N GLU A 550 16.38 -14.53 -0.50
CA GLU A 550 16.54 -13.59 -1.62
C GLU A 550 15.32 -13.67 -2.56
N PRO A 551 15.10 -12.69 -3.45
CA PRO A 551 14.00 -12.72 -4.44
C PRO A 551 13.89 -14.04 -5.22
N ALA A 552 15.04 -14.60 -5.61
CA ALA A 552 15.09 -15.85 -6.36
C ALA A 552 14.56 -17.06 -5.55
N ASP A 553 14.65 -17.02 -4.22
CA ASP A 553 14.13 -18.09 -3.36
C ASP A 553 12.60 -18.05 -3.28
N LEU A 554 12.01 -16.85 -3.31
CA LEU A 554 10.56 -16.68 -3.44
C LEU A 554 10.08 -17.19 -4.79
N PHE A 555 10.66 -16.70 -5.90
CA PHE A 555 10.22 -17.07 -7.25
C PHE A 555 10.28 -18.58 -7.47
N ARG A 556 11.41 -19.21 -7.13
CA ARG A 556 11.58 -20.66 -7.23
C ARG A 556 10.64 -21.44 -6.32
N THR A 557 10.39 -20.96 -5.09
CA THR A 557 9.45 -21.65 -4.20
C THR A 557 8.03 -21.59 -4.75
N LEU A 558 7.61 -20.46 -5.32
CA LEU A 558 6.28 -20.33 -5.90
C LEU A 558 6.11 -21.23 -7.13
N GLU A 559 7.11 -21.34 -7.99
CA GLU A 559 7.09 -22.25 -9.15
C GLU A 559 7.15 -23.73 -8.73
N ASP A 560 8.07 -24.09 -7.83
CA ASP A 560 8.26 -25.47 -7.32
C ASP A 560 7.00 -25.99 -6.61
N ALA A 561 6.39 -25.17 -5.76
CA ALA A 561 5.22 -25.57 -4.97
C ALA A 561 3.90 -25.51 -5.76
N SER A 562 3.79 -24.63 -6.77
CA SER A 562 2.58 -24.55 -7.61
C SER A 562 2.62 -25.48 -8.83
N GLY A 563 3.81 -25.85 -9.32
CA GLY A 563 4.00 -26.62 -10.55
C GLY A 563 3.74 -25.81 -11.83
N ILE A 564 3.75 -24.48 -11.74
CA ILE A 564 3.52 -23.56 -12.86
C ILE A 564 4.79 -22.75 -13.14
N ASP A 565 5.15 -22.62 -14.42
CA ASP A 565 6.23 -21.73 -14.88
C ASP A 565 5.75 -20.27 -14.84
N LEU A 566 6.42 -19.45 -14.01
CA LEU A 566 6.06 -18.06 -13.75
C LEU A 566 7.15 -17.09 -14.24
N ASP A 567 8.12 -17.54 -15.03
CA ASP A 567 9.23 -16.71 -15.48
C ASP A 567 8.75 -15.48 -16.27
N TRP A 568 7.70 -15.64 -17.09
CA TRP A 568 7.06 -14.54 -17.81
C TRP A 568 6.42 -13.51 -16.86
N PHE A 569 5.86 -13.98 -15.74
CA PHE A 569 5.20 -13.15 -14.75
C PHE A 569 6.22 -12.36 -13.94
N TRP A 570 7.24 -13.04 -13.41
CA TRP A 570 8.35 -12.40 -12.69
C TRP A 570 9.08 -11.41 -13.59
N ARG A 571 9.39 -11.78 -14.83
CA ARG A 571 10.03 -10.88 -15.80
C ARG A 571 9.23 -9.60 -15.99
N GLY A 572 7.95 -9.71 -16.32
CA GLY A 572 7.09 -8.56 -16.60
C GLY A 572 6.85 -7.66 -15.38
N TRP A 573 6.45 -8.24 -14.25
CA TRP A 573 6.10 -7.43 -13.08
C TRP A 573 7.31 -6.90 -12.31
N PHE A 574 8.40 -7.68 -12.22
CA PHE A 574 9.51 -7.37 -11.30
C PHE A 574 10.72 -6.76 -11.99
N TYR A 575 10.99 -7.13 -13.24
CA TYR A 575 12.19 -6.69 -13.97
C TYR A 575 11.92 -5.62 -15.04
N THR A 576 10.66 -5.35 -15.40
CA THR A 576 10.31 -4.31 -16.38
C THR A 576 9.36 -3.24 -15.83
N THR A 577 9.14 -2.23 -16.65
CA THR A 577 8.13 -1.16 -16.45
C THR A 577 6.96 -1.32 -17.41
N ASP A 578 6.79 -2.51 -18.00
CA ASP A 578 5.64 -2.81 -18.85
C ASP A 578 4.36 -2.80 -18.00
N HIS A 579 3.22 -2.58 -18.65
CA HIS A 579 1.91 -2.55 -18.00
C HIS A 579 0.85 -3.28 -18.83
N ALA A 580 -0.27 -3.64 -18.22
CA ALA A 580 -1.39 -4.24 -18.92
C ALA A 580 -2.16 -3.17 -19.71
N ASP A 581 -2.33 -3.39 -21.02
CA ASP A 581 -3.20 -2.62 -21.90
C ASP A 581 -3.55 -3.52 -23.08
N PHE A 582 -4.76 -4.09 -23.05
CA PHE A 582 -5.25 -5.08 -23.99
C PHE A 582 -6.52 -4.62 -24.68
N GLY A 583 -6.46 -4.50 -26.02
CA GLY A 583 -7.60 -4.08 -26.83
C GLY A 583 -8.19 -5.16 -27.72
N VAL A 584 -9.50 -5.08 -27.95
CA VAL A 584 -10.19 -5.86 -29.00
C VAL A 584 -10.06 -5.14 -30.34
N GLU A 585 -9.11 -5.55 -31.18
CA GLU A 585 -8.90 -4.94 -32.50
C GLU A 585 -10.03 -5.27 -33.49
N LYS A 586 -10.52 -6.50 -33.47
CA LYS A 586 -11.49 -6.98 -34.45
C LYS A 586 -12.24 -8.21 -33.95
N VAL A 587 -13.54 -8.25 -34.21
CA VAL A 587 -14.36 -9.47 -34.09
C VAL A 587 -14.85 -9.86 -35.48
N VAL A 588 -14.55 -11.09 -35.90
CA VAL A 588 -14.96 -11.64 -37.20
C VAL A 588 -15.86 -12.84 -36.96
N ARG A 589 -17.10 -12.77 -37.42
CA ARG A 589 -18.02 -13.91 -37.44
C ARG A 589 -17.84 -14.66 -38.75
N TYR A 590 -17.69 -15.98 -38.64
CA TYR A 590 -17.68 -16.89 -39.76
C TYR A 590 -18.91 -17.79 -39.67
N HIS A 591 -19.63 -17.87 -40.78
CA HIS A 591 -20.66 -18.87 -41.00
C HIS A 591 -20.07 -20.00 -41.82
N LEU A 592 -20.53 -21.22 -41.58
CA LEU A 592 -20.13 -22.36 -42.39
C LEU A 592 -20.78 -22.22 -43.78
N ASP A 593 -19.96 -22.12 -44.83
CA ASP A 593 -20.43 -22.32 -46.20
C ASP A 593 -20.80 -23.80 -46.34
N THR A 594 -22.09 -24.06 -46.54
CA THR A 594 -22.65 -25.41 -46.60
C THR A 594 -22.25 -26.14 -47.89
N GLY A 595 -21.70 -25.41 -48.88
CA GLY A 595 -21.45 -25.87 -50.23
C GLY A 595 -22.72 -26.13 -51.04
N ASN A 596 -23.91 -25.93 -50.45
CA ASN A 596 -25.19 -26.18 -51.10
C ASN A 596 -25.55 -24.97 -51.97
N PRO A 597 -25.53 -25.10 -53.31
CA PRO A 597 -25.78 -23.95 -54.19
C PRO A 597 -27.21 -23.41 -54.05
N ASP A 598 -28.18 -24.21 -53.60
CA ASP A 598 -29.55 -23.74 -53.35
C ASP A 598 -29.66 -22.85 -52.09
N VAL A 599 -28.62 -22.84 -51.23
CA VAL A 599 -28.54 -21.99 -50.02
C VAL A 599 -27.55 -20.84 -50.24
N GLU A 600 -26.34 -21.13 -50.71
CA GLU A 600 -25.23 -20.16 -50.77
C GLU A 600 -25.42 -19.10 -51.86
N LYS A 601 -25.88 -19.50 -53.06
CA LYS A 601 -26.01 -18.56 -54.17
C LYS A 601 -27.08 -17.48 -53.95
N PRO A 602 -28.26 -17.79 -53.40
CA PRO A 602 -29.21 -16.77 -52.95
C PRO A 602 -28.62 -15.79 -51.93
N LEU A 603 -27.86 -16.30 -50.94
CA LEU A 603 -27.21 -15.46 -49.93
C LEU A 603 -26.16 -14.53 -50.55
N GLN A 604 -25.31 -15.04 -51.44
CA GLN A 604 -24.33 -14.24 -52.18
C GLN A 604 -25.00 -13.15 -53.04
N LYS A 605 -26.18 -13.43 -53.58
CA LYS A 605 -26.97 -12.48 -54.38
C LYS A 605 -27.53 -11.36 -53.52
N GLU A 606 -28.06 -11.71 -52.35
CA GLU A 606 -28.53 -10.74 -51.35
C GLU A 606 -27.37 -9.87 -50.84
N GLU A 607 -26.20 -10.45 -50.55
CA GLU A 607 -25.00 -9.72 -50.14
C GLU A 607 -24.56 -8.72 -51.23
N ARG A 608 -24.40 -9.17 -52.48
CA ARG A 608 -24.07 -8.29 -53.62
C ARG A 608 -25.07 -7.17 -53.80
N ASP A 609 -26.37 -7.45 -53.68
CA ASP A 609 -27.42 -6.47 -53.91
C ASP A 609 -27.59 -5.51 -52.70
N SER A 610 -27.04 -5.86 -51.53
CA SER A 610 -26.99 -5.02 -50.32
C SER A 610 -25.82 -4.02 -50.30
N ASP A 611 -24.89 -4.11 -51.26
CA ASP A 611 -23.75 -3.20 -51.36
C ASP A 611 -24.22 -1.73 -51.40
N PRO A 612 -23.58 -0.82 -50.62
CA PRO A 612 -23.91 0.59 -50.65
C PRO A 612 -23.86 1.15 -52.07
N GLN A 613 -24.86 1.94 -52.45
CA GLN A 613 -24.81 2.59 -53.75
C GLN A 613 -23.63 3.57 -53.83
N TRP A 614 -22.72 3.31 -54.76
CA TRP A 614 -21.61 4.19 -55.11
C TRP A 614 -22.14 5.56 -55.55
N ILE A 615 -21.49 6.64 -55.13
CA ILE A 615 -21.92 8.02 -55.43
C ILE A 615 -22.13 8.28 -56.93
N SER A 616 -21.35 7.62 -57.79
CA SER A 616 -21.53 7.72 -59.25
C SER A 616 -22.84 7.09 -59.74
N ARG A 617 -23.31 6.00 -59.14
CA ARG A 617 -24.58 5.36 -59.51
C ARG A 617 -25.77 6.22 -59.09
N MET A 618 -25.69 6.81 -57.89
CA MET A 618 -26.67 7.78 -57.39
C MET A 618 -26.69 9.07 -58.24
N ASN A 619 -25.52 9.62 -58.58
CA ASN A 619 -25.44 10.84 -59.40
C ASN A 619 -25.83 10.61 -60.86
N ASN A 620 -25.65 9.40 -61.38
CA ASN A 620 -26.06 9.03 -62.73
C ASN A 620 -27.52 8.59 -62.80
N GLU A 621 -28.24 8.54 -61.67
CA GLU A 621 -29.64 8.19 -61.61
C GLU A 621 -30.47 9.24 -62.38
N GLY A 622 -31.28 8.77 -63.34
CA GLY A 622 -32.04 9.65 -64.24
C GLY A 622 -31.29 10.12 -65.50
N LEU A 623 -29.99 9.81 -65.65
CA LEU A 623 -29.29 10.00 -66.92
C LEU A 623 -29.66 8.88 -67.90
N THR A 624 -29.87 9.21 -69.17
CA THR A 624 -30.15 8.19 -70.20
C THR A 624 -28.90 7.40 -70.52
N LEU A 625 -28.91 6.08 -70.23
CA LEU A 625 -27.79 5.20 -70.55
C LEU A 625 -27.69 4.99 -72.07
N ARG A 626 -26.51 4.56 -72.53
CA ARG A 626 -26.31 4.27 -73.95
C ARG A 626 -27.13 3.06 -74.39
N SER A 627 -27.26 2.05 -73.54
CA SER A 627 -28.13 0.87 -73.75
C SER A 627 -29.61 1.25 -73.87
N ASP A 628 -30.08 2.26 -73.15
CA ASP A 628 -31.47 2.74 -73.25
C ASP A 628 -31.76 3.37 -74.62
N ARG A 629 -30.73 3.99 -75.24
CA ARG A 629 -30.82 4.58 -76.58
C ARG A 629 -30.61 3.58 -77.70
N TYR A 630 -29.87 2.49 -77.45
CA TYR A 630 -29.47 1.50 -78.45
C TYR A 630 -29.70 0.08 -77.88
N PRO A 631 -30.95 -0.44 -77.95
CA PRO A 631 -31.29 -1.75 -77.39
C PRO A 631 -30.51 -2.92 -78.01
N GLU A 632 -29.96 -2.76 -79.22
CA GLU A 632 -29.10 -3.76 -79.86
C GLU A 632 -27.78 -4.02 -79.11
N LEU A 633 -27.43 -3.17 -78.13
CA LEU A 633 -26.29 -3.36 -77.25
C LEU A 633 -26.58 -4.33 -76.10
N LEU A 634 -27.83 -4.75 -75.89
CA LEU A 634 -28.19 -5.72 -74.86
C LEU A 634 -27.84 -7.14 -75.34
N ASP A 635 -27.03 -7.85 -74.56
CA ASP A 635 -26.62 -9.22 -74.83
C ASP A 635 -26.92 -10.18 -73.67
N PHE A 636 -26.34 -11.37 -73.72
CA PHE A 636 -26.45 -12.39 -72.67
C PHE A 636 -26.15 -11.83 -71.27
N TYR A 637 -25.10 -11.03 -71.13
CA TYR A 637 -24.62 -10.52 -69.84
C TYR A 637 -25.50 -9.42 -69.24
N ASN A 638 -26.45 -8.87 -70.00
CA ASN A 638 -27.44 -7.92 -69.47
C ASN A 638 -28.59 -8.59 -68.71
N SER A 639 -28.74 -9.92 -68.82
CA SER A 639 -29.77 -10.70 -68.11
C SER A 639 -29.23 -11.91 -67.35
N PHE A 640 -28.01 -12.35 -67.67
CA PHE A 640 -27.31 -13.42 -66.98
C PHE A 640 -26.84 -12.96 -65.60
N ASP A 641 -27.18 -13.74 -64.59
CA ASP A 641 -26.63 -13.61 -63.24
C ASP A 641 -25.80 -14.86 -62.92
N GLU A 642 -24.51 -14.66 -62.64
CA GLU A 642 -23.60 -15.76 -62.29
C GLU A 642 -24.01 -16.49 -61.00
N LEU A 643 -24.82 -15.83 -60.17
CA LEU A 643 -25.37 -16.35 -58.92
C LEU A 643 -26.69 -17.09 -59.11
N ASP A 644 -27.18 -17.29 -60.33
CA ASP A 644 -28.32 -18.17 -60.55
C ASP A 644 -27.92 -19.64 -60.31
N VAL A 645 -28.78 -20.39 -59.59
CA VAL A 645 -28.53 -21.80 -59.28
C VAL A 645 -28.70 -22.66 -60.53
N THR A 646 -27.65 -23.38 -60.92
CA THR A 646 -27.70 -24.28 -62.09
C THR A 646 -27.72 -25.74 -61.69
N GLU A 647 -28.23 -26.59 -62.59
CA GLU A 647 -28.24 -28.04 -62.38
C GLU A 647 -26.81 -28.65 -62.36
N LYS A 648 -25.82 -27.93 -62.91
CA LYS A 648 -24.41 -28.32 -62.81
C LYS A 648 -23.90 -28.15 -61.38
N ASP A 649 -24.35 -27.11 -60.68
CA ASP A 649 -23.95 -26.80 -59.30
C ASP A 649 -24.50 -27.86 -58.34
N ARG A 650 -25.80 -28.22 -58.46
CA ARG A 650 -26.43 -29.27 -57.64
C ARG A 650 -25.72 -30.62 -57.76
N ARG A 651 -25.41 -31.06 -59.00
CA ARG A 651 -24.60 -32.28 -59.22
C ARG A 651 -23.18 -32.17 -58.63
N GLY A 652 -22.64 -30.96 -58.55
CA GLY A 652 -21.37 -30.69 -57.88
C GLY A 652 -21.44 -30.98 -56.39
N TYR A 653 -22.49 -30.46 -55.75
CA TYR A 653 -22.76 -30.67 -54.33
C TYR A 653 -23.04 -32.14 -53.98
N GLU A 654 -23.84 -32.86 -54.78
CA GLU A 654 -24.07 -34.31 -54.58
C GLU A 654 -22.78 -35.13 -54.64
N ARG A 655 -21.87 -34.79 -55.56
CA ARG A 655 -20.54 -35.44 -55.64
C ARG A 655 -19.68 -35.12 -54.42
N PHE A 656 -19.78 -33.91 -53.89
CA PHE A 656 -19.08 -33.54 -52.66
C PHE A 656 -19.58 -34.38 -51.48
N LEU A 657 -20.90 -34.47 -51.28
CA LEU A 657 -21.49 -35.29 -50.21
C LEU A 657 -21.10 -36.77 -50.32
N SER A 658 -21.02 -37.33 -51.54
CA SER A 658 -20.63 -38.74 -51.75
C SER A 658 -19.18 -39.10 -51.36
N ARG A 659 -18.34 -38.09 -51.08
CA ARG A 659 -16.93 -38.27 -50.69
C ARG A 659 -16.69 -38.10 -49.19
N LEU A 660 -17.72 -37.74 -48.43
CA LEU A 660 -17.66 -37.58 -46.98
C LEU A 660 -17.73 -38.96 -46.29
N GLU A 661 -17.15 -39.09 -45.10
CA GLU A 661 -17.24 -40.32 -44.30
C GLU A 661 -18.64 -40.45 -43.66
N ASP A 662 -18.99 -41.66 -43.21
CA ASP A 662 -20.28 -41.94 -42.58
C ASP A 662 -20.46 -41.07 -41.31
N GLY A 663 -21.38 -40.10 -41.38
CA GLY A 663 -21.71 -39.17 -40.28
C GLY A 663 -21.20 -37.73 -40.46
N ASP A 664 -20.26 -37.47 -41.38
CA ASP A 664 -19.70 -36.13 -41.61
C ASP A 664 -20.73 -35.15 -42.19
N ALA A 665 -21.67 -35.65 -43.00
CA ALA A 665 -22.75 -34.85 -43.56
C ALA A 665 -23.66 -34.23 -42.48
N GLU A 666 -23.74 -34.84 -41.28
CA GLU A 666 -24.49 -34.30 -40.15
C GLU A 666 -23.80 -33.07 -39.54
N LEU A 667 -22.47 -32.97 -39.64
CA LEU A 667 -21.72 -31.80 -39.16
C LEU A 667 -22.01 -30.55 -39.98
N LEU A 668 -22.27 -30.71 -41.28
CA LEU A 668 -22.65 -29.60 -42.18
C LEU A 668 -24.07 -29.07 -41.92
N GLN A 669 -24.91 -29.85 -41.23
CA GLN A 669 -26.29 -29.48 -40.88
C GLN A 669 -26.40 -28.84 -39.49
N ARG A 670 -25.34 -28.89 -38.67
CA ARG A 670 -25.30 -28.21 -37.37
C ARG A 670 -25.16 -26.71 -37.57
N GLN A 671 -25.83 -25.94 -36.72
CA GLN A 671 -25.62 -24.49 -36.67
C GLN A 671 -24.34 -24.20 -35.87
N TRP A 672 -23.29 -23.76 -36.58
CA TRP A 672 -22.04 -23.33 -36.00
C TRP A 672 -21.96 -21.81 -35.97
N ASN A 673 -21.53 -21.25 -34.84
CA ASN A 673 -21.19 -19.84 -34.73
C ASN A 673 -19.69 -19.74 -34.44
N PHE A 674 -18.90 -19.47 -35.47
CA PHE A 674 -17.46 -19.30 -35.35
C PHE A 674 -17.16 -17.82 -35.21
N THR A 675 -16.62 -17.40 -34.06
CA THR A 675 -16.25 -16.01 -33.81
C THR A 675 -14.75 -15.92 -33.57
N VAL A 676 -14.02 -15.23 -34.44
CA VAL A 676 -12.60 -14.93 -34.22
C VAL A 676 -12.48 -13.56 -33.58
N VAL A 677 -11.95 -13.53 -32.35
CA VAL A 677 -11.62 -12.30 -31.63
C VAL A 677 -10.12 -12.06 -31.79
N ARG A 678 -9.75 -10.91 -32.33
CA ARG A 678 -8.37 -10.45 -32.46
C ARG A 678 -8.05 -9.47 -31.34
N LEU A 679 -7.02 -9.80 -30.56
CA LEU A 679 -6.58 -9.03 -29.40
C LEU A 679 -5.20 -8.43 -29.67
N ARG A 680 -4.94 -7.24 -29.12
CA ARG A 680 -3.63 -6.58 -29.14
C ARG A 680 -3.18 -6.26 -27.73
N ASN A 681 -1.88 -6.40 -27.49
CA ASN A 681 -1.19 -5.97 -26.28
C ASN A 681 -0.38 -4.71 -26.59
N TYR A 682 -0.82 -3.56 -26.08
CA TYR A 682 -0.17 -2.26 -26.26
C TYR A 682 0.88 -1.99 -25.17
N GLY A 683 0.58 -2.38 -23.94
CA GLY A 683 1.40 -2.07 -22.76
C GLY A 683 2.61 -2.99 -22.56
N GLY A 684 2.71 -4.09 -23.32
CA GLY A 684 3.85 -5.00 -23.36
C GLY A 684 3.86 -6.08 -22.29
N LEU A 685 3.12 -5.90 -21.19
CA LEU A 685 3.06 -6.87 -20.11
C LEU A 685 2.30 -8.12 -20.56
N ILE A 686 2.88 -9.29 -20.33
CA ILE A 686 2.22 -10.56 -20.62
C ILE A 686 1.30 -10.91 -19.45
N MET A 687 0.02 -11.14 -19.74
CA MET A 687 -1.00 -11.54 -18.75
C MET A 687 -2.03 -12.47 -19.40
N PRO A 688 -2.74 -13.28 -18.60
CA PRO A 688 -4.02 -13.86 -19.00
C PRO A 688 -5.02 -12.75 -19.40
N VAL A 689 -5.95 -13.07 -20.30
CA VAL A 689 -6.96 -12.13 -20.79
C VAL A 689 -8.36 -12.73 -20.56
N PRO A 690 -9.03 -12.41 -19.45
CA PRO A 690 -10.44 -12.75 -19.27
C PRO A 690 -11.28 -11.94 -20.25
N ILE A 691 -12.12 -12.61 -21.02
CA ILE A 691 -13.10 -11.99 -21.92
C ILE A 691 -14.51 -12.43 -21.56
N GLU A 692 -15.45 -11.49 -21.55
CA GLU A 692 -16.88 -11.77 -21.50
C GLU A 692 -17.48 -11.50 -22.88
N VAL A 693 -18.24 -12.47 -23.39
CA VAL A 693 -19.01 -12.31 -24.62
C VAL A 693 -20.49 -12.18 -24.29
N THR A 694 -21.19 -11.27 -24.98
CA THR A 694 -22.65 -11.18 -24.94
C THR A 694 -23.23 -11.70 -26.25
N TYR A 695 -24.22 -12.57 -26.14
CA TYR A 695 -24.97 -13.13 -27.28
C TYR A 695 -26.15 -12.26 -27.69
N GLU A 696 -26.71 -12.51 -28.88
CA GLU A 696 -27.93 -11.84 -29.35
C GLU A 696 -29.13 -12.00 -28.39
N SER A 697 -29.19 -13.09 -27.62
CA SER A 697 -30.20 -13.29 -26.58
C SER A 697 -30.03 -12.44 -25.32
N GLY A 698 -28.89 -11.75 -25.17
CA GLY A 698 -28.49 -11.04 -23.95
C GLY A 698 -27.82 -11.91 -22.89
N LYS A 699 -27.68 -13.22 -23.12
CA LYS A 699 -26.89 -14.11 -22.25
C LYS A 699 -25.39 -13.77 -22.37
N THR A 700 -24.67 -13.85 -21.26
CA THR A 700 -23.21 -13.70 -21.23
C THR A 700 -22.50 -15.02 -20.97
N GLU A 701 -21.28 -15.14 -21.48
CA GLU A 701 -20.37 -16.26 -21.22
C GLU A 701 -18.93 -15.75 -21.08
N ARG A 702 -18.21 -16.24 -20.07
CA ARG A 702 -16.84 -15.83 -19.76
C ARG A 702 -15.85 -16.86 -20.29
N PHE A 703 -14.76 -16.40 -20.90
CA PHE A 703 -13.62 -17.19 -21.32
C PHE A 703 -12.34 -16.62 -20.70
N ASP A 704 -11.64 -17.45 -19.92
CA ASP A 704 -10.34 -17.08 -19.34
C ASP A 704 -9.21 -17.54 -20.27
N LEU A 705 -8.64 -16.60 -21.03
CA LEU A 705 -7.56 -16.91 -21.96
C LEU A 705 -6.21 -16.90 -21.22
N PRO A 706 -5.39 -17.95 -21.30
CA PRO A 706 -4.17 -18.07 -20.51
C PRO A 706 -3.03 -17.19 -21.05
N ALA A 707 -2.02 -16.87 -20.25
CA ALA A 707 -0.91 -15.99 -20.66
C ALA A 707 -0.15 -16.52 -21.89
N GLU A 708 0.00 -17.84 -22.02
CA GLU A 708 0.66 -18.54 -23.12
C GLU A 708 0.00 -18.26 -24.48
N LEU A 709 -1.17 -17.62 -24.48
CA LEU A 709 -1.81 -17.14 -25.69
C LEU A 709 -0.85 -16.25 -26.51
N TRP A 710 0.04 -15.51 -25.83
CA TRP A 710 1.00 -14.55 -26.36
C TRP A 710 2.32 -15.17 -26.85
N ARG A 711 2.57 -16.47 -26.60
CA ARG A 711 3.85 -17.15 -26.92
C ARG A 711 4.31 -17.00 -28.38
N SER A 712 3.37 -17.06 -29.32
CA SER A 712 3.71 -16.97 -30.75
C SER A 712 3.98 -15.54 -31.20
N ASN A 713 3.32 -14.57 -30.57
CA ASN A 713 3.42 -13.15 -30.87
C ASN A 713 2.97 -12.36 -29.64
N PRO A 714 3.89 -11.69 -28.92
CA PRO A 714 3.56 -11.00 -27.67
C PRO A 714 2.72 -9.74 -27.86
N ARG A 715 2.57 -9.25 -29.10
CA ARG A 715 1.88 -7.99 -29.40
C ARG A 715 0.48 -8.17 -29.97
N ALA A 716 0.19 -9.27 -30.68
CA ALA A 716 -1.13 -9.48 -31.29
C ALA A 716 -1.43 -10.94 -31.56
N VAL A 717 -2.68 -11.34 -31.32
CA VAL A 717 -3.15 -12.72 -31.38
C VAL A 717 -4.60 -12.80 -31.84
N SER A 718 -5.04 -13.98 -32.26
CA SER A 718 -6.44 -14.23 -32.59
C SER A 718 -6.93 -15.51 -31.95
N ARG A 719 -8.15 -15.50 -31.41
CA ARG A 719 -8.78 -16.65 -30.76
C ARG A 719 -10.11 -16.96 -31.40
N LEU A 720 -10.27 -18.22 -31.80
CA LEU A 720 -11.54 -18.75 -32.32
C LEU A 720 -12.40 -19.19 -31.13
N LEU A 721 -13.59 -18.61 -31.02
CA LEU A 721 -14.65 -19.00 -30.11
C LEU A 721 -15.72 -19.74 -30.92
N VAL A 722 -16.04 -20.96 -30.52
CA VAL A 722 -17.16 -21.72 -31.09
C VAL A 722 -18.32 -21.59 -30.13
N THR A 723 -19.33 -20.79 -30.49
CA THR A 723 -20.40 -20.38 -29.57
C THR A 723 -21.73 -21.00 -29.95
N SER A 724 -22.62 -21.09 -28.96
CA SER A 724 -23.99 -21.59 -29.17
C SER A 724 -24.87 -20.61 -29.96
N GLU A 725 -24.57 -19.31 -29.86
CA GLU A 725 -25.31 -18.21 -30.48
C GLU A 725 -24.33 -17.17 -31.08
N PRO A 726 -24.78 -16.31 -32.01
CA PRO A 726 -23.96 -15.21 -32.52
C PRO A 726 -23.56 -14.22 -31.41
N VAL A 727 -22.27 -13.84 -31.39
CA VAL A 727 -21.71 -12.84 -30.48
C VAL A 727 -22.02 -11.44 -31.00
N VAL A 728 -22.49 -10.55 -30.11
CA VAL A 728 -22.74 -9.12 -30.42
C VAL A 728 -21.82 -8.17 -29.68
N ARG A 729 -21.26 -8.61 -28.54
CA ARG A 729 -20.34 -7.81 -27.72
C ARG A 729 -19.22 -8.69 -27.20
N VAL A 730 -18.02 -8.14 -27.15
CA VAL A 730 -16.86 -8.70 -26.44
C VAL A 730 -16.29 -7.63 -25.54
N GLU A 731 -16.04 -7.96 -24.27
CA GLU A 731 -15.46 -7.08 -23.27
C GLU A 731 -14.29 -7.78 -22.57
N ILE A 732 -13.13 -7.13 -22.53
CA ILE A 732 -11.95 -7.57 -21.79
C ILE A 732 -12.04 -7.08 -20.34
N ASP A 733 -11.74 -7.97 -19.41
CA ASP A 733 -11.61 -7.68 -17.98
C ASP A 733 -12.81 -6.93 -17.35
N PRO A 734 -14.03 -7.47 -17.42
CA PRO A 734 -15.21 -6.83 -16.83
C PRO A 734 -15.14 -6.73 -15.30
N MET A 735 -14.33 -7.58 -14.66
CA MET A 735 -14.18 -7.66 -13.20
C MET A 735 -12.96 -6.91 -12.65
N LEU A 736 -12.17 -6.25 -13.51
CA LEU A 736 -11.02 -5.43 -13.15
C LEU A 736 -9.86 -6.21 -12.50
N GLU A 737 -9.63 -7.44 -12.96
CA GLU A 737 -8.70 -8.43 -12.43
C GLU A 737 -7.26 -8.28 -12.95
N ILE A 738 -7.01 -7.55 -14.05
CA ILE A 738 -5.68 -7.55 -14.71
C ILE A 738 -4.97 -6.19 -14.74
N ALA A 739 -5.56 -5.17 -14.10
CA ALA A 739 -5.02 -3.81 -14.05
C ALA A 739 -4.84 -3.17 -15.44
N ASP A 740 -5.81 -3.34 -16.35
CA ASP A 740 -5.75 -2.76 -17.68
C ASP A 740 -5.76 -1.22 -17.64
N ALA A 741 -4.75 -0.61 -18.25
CA ALA A 741 -4.50 0.83 -18.21
C ALA A 741 -5.45 1.64 -19.11
N ASP A 742 -5.95 1.08 -20.21
CA ASP A 742 -6.84 1.77 -21.15
C ASP A 742 -8.10 0.96 -21.46
N ARG A 743 -9.08 1.09 -20.57
CA ARG A 743 -10.36 0.41 -20.70
C ARG A 743 -11.22 0.88 -21.88
N SER A 744 -10.86 1.98 -22.57
CA SER A 744 -11.62 2.46 -23.73
C SER A 744 -11.50 1.54 -24.94
N ASN A 745 -10.47 0.67 -24.97
CA ASN A 745 -10.21 -0.26 -26.04
C ASN A 745 -10.61 -1.72 -25.72
N ASN A 746 -11.09 -1.98 -24.50
CA ASN A 746 -11.49 -3.32 -24.01
C ASN A 746 -12.77 -3.85 -24.66
N VAL A 747 -13.56 -2.99 -25.29
CA VAL A 747 -14.94 -3.28 -25.67
C VAL A 747 -15.11 -3.22 -27.20
N PHE A 748 -15.72 -4.26 -27.76
CA PHE A 748 -16.15 -4.29 -29.15
C PHE A 748 -17.65 -4.60 -29.29
N PRO A 749 -18.42 -3.82 -30.07
CA PRO A 749 -18.02 -2.58 -30.75
C PRO A 749 -17.70 -1.46 -29.74
N GLN A 750 -16.83 -0.52 -30.12
CA GLN A 750 -16.44 0.59 -29.24
C GLN A 750 -17.65 1.45 -28.84
N GLU A 751 -17.73 1.79 -27.57
CA GLU A 751 -18.81 2.60 -26.99
C GLU A 751 -18.39 4.07 -26.88
N ILE A 752 -19.37 4.98 -26.88
CA ILE A 752 -19.13 6.40 -26.64
C ILE A 752 -18.96 6.59 -25.12
N ASP A 753 -17.77 7.01 -24.69
CA ASP A 753 -17.50 7.35 -23.28
C ASP A 753 -18.34 8.58 -22.85
N GLN A 754 -19.26 8.37 -21.91
CA GLN A 754 -20.12 9.41 -21.36
C GLN A 754 -19.61 9.87 -20.00
N GLN A 755 -18.86 10.98 -19.98
CA GLN A 755 -18.37 11.57 -18.75
C GLN A 755 -19.33 12.61 -18.16
N ARG A 756 -19.42 12.65 -16.83
CA ARG A 756 -20.10 13.73 -16.09
C ARG A 756 -19.04 14.61 -15.43
N PHE A 757 -19.12 15.92 -15.64
CA PHE A 757 -18.32 16.88 -14.86
C PHE A 757 -19.15 17.37 -13.67
N LYS A 758 -18.52 17.49 -12.51
CA LYS A 758 -19.12 18.03 -11.28
C LYS A 758 -18.31 19.25 -10.85
N ILE A 759 -18.94 20.42 -10.81
CA ILE A 759 -18.37 21.61 -10.18
C ILE A 759 -18.63 21.47 -8.68
N ARG A 760 -17.57 21.44 -7.88
CA ARG A 760 -17.65 21.54 -6.43
C ARG A 760 -16.99 22.85 -6.00
N PRO A 761 -17.52 23.58 -5.02
CA PRO A 761 -16.74 24.58 -4.30
C PRO A 761 -15.52 23.90 -3.64
N GLU A 762 -14.59 24.68 -3.09
CA GLU A 762 -13.45 24.15 -2.34
C GLU A 762 -13.91 23.04 -1.37
N SER A 763 -13.14 21.96 -1.32
CA SER A 763 -13.50 20.79 -0.53
C SER A 763 -13.57 21.18 0.94
N ASP A 764 -14.78 21.16 1.51
CA ASP A 764 -14.92 21.18 2.95
C ASP A 764 -14.26 19.89 3.49
N ARG A 765 -13.19 20.07 4.25
CA ARG A 765 -12.43 18.98 4.90
C ARG A 765 -13.06 18.58 6.23
N SER A 766 -14.28 19.05 6.51
CA SER A 766 -14.99 18.80 7.76
C SER A 766 -15.14 17.32 8.07
N ASN A 767 -14.88 16.98 9.33
CA ASN A 767 -15.06 15.66 9.89
C ASN A 767 -16.57 15.37 10.00
N PRO A 768 -17.12 14.36 9.28
CA PRO A 768 -18.55 14.08 9.34
C PRO A 768 -19.08 13.74 10.74
N MET A 769 -18.23 13.19 11.62
CA MET A 769 -18.59 12.94 13.02
C MET A 769 -18.75 14.24 13.82
N GLN A 770 -17.92 15.26 13.56
CA GLN A 770 -18.08 16.59 14.17
C GLN A 770 -19.35 17.23 13.67
N LEU A 771 -19.57 17.28 12.35
CA LEU A 771 -20.78 17.85 11.77
C LEU A 771 -22.07 17.23 12.34
N ASP A 772 -22.11 15.90 12.45
CA ASP A 772 -23.26 15.19 13.00
C ASP A 772 -23.41 15.42 14.52
N ARG A 773 -22.31 15.52 15.27
CA ARG A 773 -22.37 15.92 16.69
C ARG A 773 -22.88 17.35 16.82
N ASP A 774 -22.33 18.28 16.08
CA ASP A 774 -22.65 19.71 16.18
C ASP A 774 -24.11 19.95 15.79
N GLU A 775 -24.61 19.25 14.78
CA GLU A 775 -26.03 19.29 14.39
C GLU A 775 -26.94 18.68 15.48
N ARG A 776 -26.55 17.56 16.12
CA ARG A 776 -27.29 17.02 17.27
C ARG A 776 -27.33 18.00 18.43
N LEU A 777 -26.18 18.55 18.81
CA LEU A 777 -26.09 19.53 19.89
C LEU A 777 -26.88 20.80 19.57
N ARG A 778 -26.91 21.22 18.31
CA ARG A 778 -27.75 22.33 17.83
C ARG A 778 -29.23 22.04 18.02
N ILE A 779 -29.69 20.82 17.69
CA ILE A 779 -31.07 20.40 17.92
C ILE A 779 -31.39 20.37 19.42
N GLU A 780 -30.48 19.87 20.26
CA GLU A 780 -30.65 19.89 21.72
C GLU A 780 -30.68 21.31 22.28
N ALA A 781 -29.85 22.21 21.75
CA ALA A 781 -29.82 23.62 22.13
C ALA A 781 -31.15 24.29 21.77
N GLN A 782 -31.72 23.95 20.62
CA GLN A 782 -33.06 24.38 20.23
C GLN A 782 -34.14 23.86 21.20
N ILE A 783 -34.02 22.63 21.70
CA ILE A 783 -34.94 22.08 22.71
C ILE A 783 -34.77 22.79 24.06
N ALA A 784 -33.54 23.04 24.49
CA ALA A 784 -33.22 23.76 25.73
C ALA A 784 -33.76 25.20 25.67
N ALA A 785 -33.50 25.92 24.56
CA ALA A 785 -34.04 27.24 24.31
C ALA A 785 -35.58 27.24 24.31
N ARG A 786 -36.23 26.22 23.73
CA ARG A 786 -37.70 26.02 23.81
C ARG A 786 -38.24 25.86 25.22
N ARG A 787 -37.55 25.09 26.06
CA ARG A 787 -37.92 24.94 27.48
C ARG A 787 -37.76 26.28 28.20
N LEU A 788 -36.62 26.95 28.03
CA LEU A 788 -36.32 28.24 28.65
C LEU A 788 -37.30 29.34 28.20
N GLY A 789 -37.59 29.43 26.90
CA GLY A 789 -38.55 30.40 26.36
C GLY A 789 -40.00 30.12 26.78
N SER A 790 -40.41 28.85 26.88
CA SER A 790 -41.74 28.50 27.42
C SER A 790 -41.89 28.92 28.89
N GLU A 791 -40.84 28.72 29.69
CA GLU A 791 -40.82 29.15 31.09
C GLU A 791 -40.84 30.68 31.21
N LEU A 792 -40.03 31.38 30.41
CA LEU A 792 -40.04 32.85 30.29
C LEU A 792 -41.44 33.37 29.95
N ALA A 793 -42.08 32.81 28.92
CA ALA A 793 -43.42 33.21 28.49
C ALA A 793 -44.49 32.92 29.56
N SER A 794 -44.42 31.79 30.26
CA SER A 794 -45.35 31.42 31.34
C SER A 794 -45.24 32.38 32.53
N ARG A 795 -44.01 32.72 32.94
CA ARG A 795 -43.74 33.70 34.02
C ARG A 795 -44.19 35.11 33.67
N ILE A 796 -44.16 35.48 32.39
CA ILE A 796 -44.69 36.75 31.90
C ILE A 796 -46.23 36.75 31.88
N LYS A 797 -46.86 35.66 31.43
CA LYS A 797 -48.33 35.54 31.32
C LYS A 797 -49.05 35.54 32.68
N ASN A 798 -48.43 35.00 33.72
CA ASN A 798 -49.01 34.88 35.06
C ASN A 798 -48.87 36.12 35.95
N ARG A 799 -48.46 37.28 35.40
CA ARG A 799 -48.25 38.52 36.18
C ARG A 799 -49.47 39.45 36.21
N GLU A 800 -49.63 40.15 37.33
CA GLU A 800 -50.64 41.19 37.52
C GLU A 800 -50.30 42.48 36.75
N SER A 801 -51.33 43.12 36.18
CA SER A 801 -51.23 44.38 35.43
C SER A 801 -50.79 45.54 36.32
N GLY A 802 -49.59 46.11 36.08
CA GLY A 802 -49.16 47.40 36.64
C GLY A 802 -47.71 47.48 37.15
N THR A 803 -46.92 46.41 37.07
CA THR A 803 -45.50 46.40 37.48
C THR A 803 -44.56 46.61 36.27
N PRO A 804 -43.55 47.50 36.33
CA PRO A 804 -42.58 47.66 35.25
C PRO A 804 -41.70 46.42 35.08
N VAL A 805 -41.42 45.99 33.85
CA VAL A 805 -40.43 44.94 33.53
C VAL A 805 -39.68 45.37 32.26
N PRO A 806 -38.32 45.46 32.28
CA PRO A 806 -37.53 44.45 31.57
C PRO A 806 -36.13 44.18 32.18
N ALA A 807 -35.71 42.93 32.13
CA ALA A 807 -34.73 42.42 31.18
C ALA A 807 -34.91 40.91 31.22
N ALA A 808 -35.06 40.20 30.11
CA ALA A 808 -35.30 38.76 30.14
C ALA A 808 -34.32 38.01 31.06
N ALA A 809 -33.06 38.48 31.17
CA ALA A 809 -32.07 38.07 32.16
C ALA A 809 -32.48 38.19 33.64
N ARG A 810 -33.26 39.20 34.04
CA ARG A 810 -33.75 39.38 35.42
C ARG A 810 -34.85 38.41 35.80
N ILE A 811 -35.60 37.87 34.83
CA ILE A 811 -36.64 36.85 35.06
C ILE A 811 -36.01 35.50 35.44
N LEU A 812 -34.73 35.33 35.09
CA LEU A 812 -33.95 34.10 35.22
C LEU A 812 -33.12 34.04 36.53
N GLN A 813 -33.11 35.09 37.36
CA GLN A 813 -32.32 35.13 38.61
C GLN A 813 -32.68 34.03 39.63
N ASP A 814 -33.86 33.42 39.50
CA ASP A 814 -34.35 32.34 40.37
C ASP A 814 -34.31 30.95 39.69
N MET A 815 -33.67 30.82 38.52
CA MET A 815 -33.52 29.53 37.83
C MET A 815 -32.23 28.83 38.24
N ALA A 816 -32.26 27.50 38.27
CA ALA A 816 -31.06 26.71 38.52
C ALA A 816 -30.10 26.83 37.32
N GLU A 817 -28.79 26.87 37.61
CA GLU A 817 -27.74 27.08 36.58
C GLU A 817 -27.77 26.03 35.47
N ASP A 818 -28.17 24.80 35.78
CA ASP A 818 -28.35 23.71 34.81
C ASP A 818 -29.46 23.98 33.78
N ALA A 819 -30.44 24.82 34.12
CA ALA A 819 -31.49 25.25 33.19
C ALA A 819 -31.06 26.42 32.29
N LEU A 820 -29.88 27.00 32.53
CA LEU A 820 -29.30 28.11 31.78
C LEU A 820 -28.07 27.72 30.96
N ALA A 821 -27.53 26.52 31.16
CA ALA A 821 -26.50 25.97 30.29
C ALA A 821 -27.12 25.38 29.01
N ASP A 822 -26.45 25.60 27.88
CA ASP A 822 -26.74 24.90 26.63
C ASP A 822 -26.02 23.53 26.60
N PRO A 823 -26.31 22.66 25.61
CA PRO A 823 -25.66 21.35 25.48
C PRO A 823 -24.15 21.41 25.21
N TYR A 824 -23.61 22.57 24.84
CA TYR A 824 -22.17 22.79 24.69
C TYR A 824 -21.49 23.12 26.04
N GLY A 825 -22.26 23.22 27.13
CA GLY A 825 -21.77 23.62 28.44
C GLY A 825 -21.61 25.13 28.62
N GLN A 826 -22.05 25.93 27.63
CA GLN A 826 -21.98 27.38 27.64
C GLN A 826 -23.27 27.97 28.22
N MET A 827 -23.17 29.14 28.86
CA MET A 827 -24.35 29.80 29.42
C MET A 827 -25.15 30.48 28.31
N LEU A 828 -26.43 30.11 28.19
CA LEU A 828 -27.38 30.77 27.31
C LEU A 828 -27.53 32.24 27.72
N SER A 829 -27.18 33.13 26.80
CA SER A 829 -27.33 34.56 27.01
C SER A 829 -28.74 34.99 26.64
N VAL A 830 -29.43 35.69 27.54
CA VAL A 830 -30.81 36.13 27.32
C VAL A 830 -30.90 37.65 27.33
N PHE A 831 -31.30 38.21 26.19
CA PHE A 831 -31.45 39.63 25.96
C PHE A 831 -32.92 39.99 25.80
N ASP A 832 -33.27 41.26 26.01
CA ASP A 832 -34.57 41.75 25.57
C ASP A 832 -34.62 41.75 24.05
N SER A 833 -35.73 41.24 23.49
CA SER A 833 -35.94 41.27 22.05
C SER A 833 -36.31 42.69 21.60
N THR A 834 -35.73 43.14 20.49
CA THR A 834 -36.10 44.41 19.83
C THR A 834 -37.17 44.23 18.74
N ASP A 835 -37.58 42.99 18.45
CA ASP A 835 -38.56 42.67 17.42
C ASP A 835 -40.00 42.98 17.88
N GLU A 836 -40.85 43.48 16.98
CA GLU A 836 -42.21 43.99 17.28
C GLU A 836 -43.11 43.00 18.03
N ASN A 837 -42.85 41.69 17.90
CA ASN A 837 -43.62 40.61 18.55
C ASN A 837 -42.77 39.70 19.48
N GLY A 838 -41.48 40.01 19.67
CA GLY A 838 -40.58 39.21 20.50
C GLY A 838 -40.43 39.81 21.90
N ILE A 839 -40.42 38.96 22.93
CA ILE A 839 -40.26 39.36 24.34
C ILE A 839 -38.84 39.12 24.87
N ALA A 840 -38.09 38.19 24.29
CA ALA A 840 -36.71 37.88 24.67
C ALA A 840 -35.95 37.27 23.48
N ARG A 841 -34.63 37.45 23.44
CA ARG A 841 -33.71 36.76 22.53
C ARG A 841 -32.78 35.88 23.35
N ILE A 842 -32.78 34.58 23.09
CA ILE A 842 -31.85 33.62 23.67
C ILE A 842 -30.72 33.40 22.67
N VAL A 843 -29.48 33.40 23.11
CA VAL A 843 -28.29 33.15 22.28
C VAL A 843 -27.45 32.06 22.93
N SER A 844 -27.12 31.04 22.14
CA SER A 844 -26.05 30.08 22.41
C SER A 844 -24.86 30.51 21.56
N VAL A 845 -23.69 30.59 22.19
CA VAL A 845 -22.43 30.95 21.52
C VAL A 845 -21.80 29.75 20.79
N GLY A 846 -22.56 28.66 20.60
CA GLY A 846 -22.09 27.50 19.85
C GLY A 846 -20.94 26.75 20.52
N PRO A 847 -20.36 25.76 19.80
CA PRO A 847 -19.25 24.95 20.29
C PRO A 847 -17.94 25.73 20.46
N ASP A 848 -17.71 26.84 19.74
CA ASP A 848 -16.47 27.59 19.86
C ASP A 848 -16.39 28.45 21.14
N GLY A 849 -17.53 28.71 21.79
CA GLY A 849 -17.61 29.48 23.03
C GLY A 849 -17.38 30.98 22.85
N GLU A 850 -17.22 31.46 21.61
CA GLU A 850 -16.85 32.82 21.28
C GLU A 850 -18.07 33.57 20.71
N PRO A 851 -18.59 34.61 21.39
CA PRO A 851 -19.77 35.31 20.91
C PRO A 851 -19.49 36.08 19.61
N GLY A 852 -20.43 36.02 18.67
CA GLY A 852 -20.42 36.78 17.41
C GLY A 852 -19.86 36.02 16.22
N THR A 853 -19.61 34.72 16.36
CA THR A 853 -19.03 33.86 15.33
C THR A 853 -20.10 33.25 14.41
N GLY A 854 -19.63 32.47 13.42
CA GLY A 854 -20.49 31.88 12.39
C GLY A 854 -21.48 30.85 12.95
N ASP A 855 -21.13 30.20 14.06
CA ASP A 855 -21.83 29.13 14.76
C ASP A 855 -22.74 29.62 15.90
N ASP A 856 -22.71 30.90 16.27
CA ASP A 856 -23.72 31.53 17.13
C ASP A 856 -25.14 31.18 16.67
N ILE A 857 -25.91 30.60 17.58
CA ILE A 857 -27.33 30.30 17.37
C ILE A 857 -28.15 31.24 18.24
N SER A 858 -29.13 31.89 17.63
CA SER A 858 -30.03 32.77 18.35
C SER A 858 -31.48 32.37 18.14
N TRP A 859 -32.32 32.68 19.11
CA TRP A 859 -33.74 32.35 19.10
C TRP A 859 -34.54 33.51 19.68
N ILE A 860 -35.67 33.84 19.06
CA ILE A 860 -36.61 34.86 19.54
C ILE A 860 -37.77 34.15 20.24
N VAL A 861 -38.06 34.56 21.46
CA VAL A 861 -39.20 34.09 22.25
C VAL A 861 -40.37 35.06 22.06
N HIS A 862 -41.55 34.56 21.72
CA HIS A 862 -42.76 35.35 21.58
C HIS A 862 -43.66 35.27 22.82
N ALA A 863 -44.57 36.25 22.96
CA ALA A 863 -45.46 36.34 24.11
C ALA A 863 -46.44 35.16 24.27
N ASP A 864 -46.70 34.41 23.19
CA ASP A 864 -47.52 33.19 23.20
C ASP A 864 -46.74 31.92 23.58
N GLY A 865 -45.42 32.04 23.81
CA GLY A 865 -44.51 30.94 24.13
C GLY A 865 -43.91 30.24 22.92
N SER A 866 -44.23 30.66 21.70
CA SER A 866 -43.56 30.17 20.49
C SER A 866 -42.13 30.72 20.40
N ILE A 867 -41.25 29.95 19.74
CA ILE A 867 -39.85 30.33 19.51
C ILE A 867 -39.52 30.23 18.03
N GLU A 868 -38.94 31.29 17.49
CA GLU A 868 -38.46 31.38 16.12
C GLU A 868 -36.93 31.50 16.09
N GLU A 869 -36.27 30.72 15.23
CA GLU A 869 -34.85 30.94 14.92
C GLU A 869 -34.77 31.97 13.79
N PRO A 870 -34.23 33.18 14.02
CA PRO A 870 -34.09 34.17 12.97
C PRO A 870 -33.11 33.63 11.94
N VAL A 871 -33.56 33.50 10.70
CA VAL A 871 -32.73 33.10 9.57
C VAL A 871 -31.58 34.12 9.46
N LYS A 872 -30.34 33.69 9.74
CA LYS A 872 -29.13 34.47 9.46
C LYS A 872 -29.21 34.83 7.97
N LYS A 873 -29.52 36.09 7.64
CA LYS A 873 -29.34 36.59 6.27
C LYS A 873 -27.85 36.48 6.01
N SER A 874 -27.45 35.61 5.10
CA SER A 874 -26.11 35.63 4.54
C SER A 874 -25.89 37.03 3.97
N GLU A 875 -25.07 37.84 4.62
CA GLU A 875 -24.54 39.05 3.98
C GLU A 875 -23.68 38.59 2.79
N PRO A 876 -23.78 39.28 1.63
CA PRO A 876 -23.16 38.87 0.38
C PRO A 876 -21.63 38.91 0.39
#